data_AF-A0A4Y7IMS8-F1
#
_entry.id   AF-A0A4Y7IMS8-F1
#
_cell.length_a   1.000
_cell.length_b   1.000
_cell.length_c   1.000
_cell.angle_alpha   90.00
_cell.angle_beta   90.00
_cell.angle_gamma   90.00
#
_symmetry.space_group_name_H-M   'P 1'
#
loop_
_entity.id
_entity.type
_entity.pdbx_description
1 polymer ?
#
loop_
_entity_poly.entity_id
_entity_poly.type
_entity_poly.pdbx_seq_one_letter_code
_entity_poly.pdbx_strand_id
1 'polypeptide(L)'
;MDFVYVDEVQDLTMRQAALFKYMCQNFEAGFAFSGDTAQTIARGIDFRFQDIRSLFYNEFISEPRSDFTGKAKEKVSDYFQLSQNFRTHAGILKLSQSIIELLYHFFPLSIDSLRPENSLIYGEAPVLLESVNDENAIVTIFGNSGSTGSLIGFGAQQVILVRDDSVEKGVSNQIGNQALVLTLVECKGLEFQDVLLYNFFGTSPLKNQWRVIYGHMDELGLLHCAEHKSFPSFCSPEHKILCSELKQLYVALTRARQRLWIYENTDNFSMPMFDYWKKLGVVQVQHLDESLAQTMRVGSSKEEWCSRGIKLFNEGNFEMAMMCFERAGDPYKEKWTKAAGLRAAANRMGGSISELARVHLTDAAEIFETIGKFEIAAKCFIQLKEFERAGLLYLKNSEEPRLEDAADCFSLAGCWSIAAEVYCRANCLPNCLTACTKGNLLEAGLLFIEKWKADGIFDGDAAETQGLKELKQEFLEKCAFLHHQVKDTNSMMKFVRPFNSLNLMRTFLVTHICLDELGVLETEFGNCMEAANSAKLRGDLLLGAEILEKGGCYEEASRITLLYVLVNSLWITGSKGWPLKKFLNKEELLTKSKLIAKTSNDNFYELICLVASSLSEKDSSLAEMGDCLATSQRLGHFGAEIMYLRKILDYHLKLRFANYEHDEMVVLNSVEHAAFMTSRKRVSTQTLMYFWNIWREKILSILAYLGSIGTIQEKDYKGCEEFCLGYLGVCKTVQNSSSIYILLKADAYWMKDICHRYVRRNGELVTMDANQFVSAAQSYWVSEVTCLGMNVLEKLNTLYRFYAGKSPSLFSQGMTSLHIFGVTKRRMESKVLDWEAPKALLEYSASCRQRFFEIVRPADSKMIFLEDMIKLRKTELCREITKELIMEIVRSERNFSLGQIWEVVMLIFVYGSLPVELCQIRKSLLITCQPNWSKISNTISPFHFLYLLERLLYLVSSWKRFFFTTKSALLETLTCENWKLKISESDTEISLKAELHLLEGSLLALCHYIILLGKKDTLEWFEKTDTAAKKDYRSLVLRLFILVCINAGDHFEKLVGVLIDKDISSLLPVEFRKILDFAKPSKDPYERISRKVDYGKISKVFAQVLKIIENPLVILYFGKNRPTFSCPDAIFIDMELILCREDILDILNIKRRQCVRQGAVIESGTEGISDKNVPSCNIGSIVQCSQPSSSFSEQKQFMENEHERVSDLQGSYMIIWRGFDEFSMNPPALKRKASSSSEDSSFVTQAEFMLGELKQRLAA
;
A
#
# COMPACT_ATOMS: atom_id res chain seq x y z
N MET A 1 0.02 -38.24 35.12
CA MET A 1 0.35 -39.42 35.95
C MET A 1 -0.20 -40.65 35.25
N ASP A 2 0.46 -41.80 35.36
CA ASP A 2 0.06 -43.02 34.63
C ASP A 2 -0.84 -43.96 35.46
N PHE A 3 -0.83 -43.77 36.78
CA PHE A 3 -1.67 -44.46 37.75
C PHE A 3 -2.13 -43.49 38.86
N VAL A 4 -3.36 -43.66 39.34
CA VAL A 4 -4.00 -42.89 40.40
C VAL A 4 -4.73 -43.87 41.32
N TYR A 5 -4.33 -43.86 42.59
CA TYR A 5 -4.94 -44.66 43.65
C TYR A 5 -5.71 -43.71 44.56
N VAL A 6 -7.01 -43.95 44.74
CA VAL A 6 -7.92 -43.12 45.52
C VAL A 6 -8.49 -43.96 46.64
N ASP A 7 -8.08 -43.63 47.87
CA ASP A 7 -8.62 -44.26 49.08
C ASP A 7 -9.75 -43.42 49.68
N GLU A 8 -10.57 -44.06 50.52
CA GLU A 8 -11.77 -43.47 51.16
C GLU A 8 -12.69 -42.72 50.17
N VAL A 9 -12.89 -43.29 48.97
CA VAL A 9 -13.62 -42.64 47.85
C VAL A 9 -15.05 -42.20 48.21
N GLN A 10 -15.67 -42.79 49.24
CA GLN A 10 -16.98 -42.39 49.75
C GLN A 10 -17.04 -41.00 50.38
N ASP A 11 -15.89 -40.36 50.64
CA ASP A 11 -15.81 -38.96 51.10
C ASP A 11 -15.75 -37.94 49.95
N LEU A 12 -15.66 -38.41 48.71
CA LEU A 12 -15.70 -37.57 47.52
C LEU A 12 -17.11 -37.52 46.93
N THR A 13 -17.55 -36.31 46.56
CA THR A 13 -18.70 -36.19 45.65
C THR A 13 -18.34 -36.77 44.28
N MET A 14 -19.33 -37.31 43.56
CA MET A 14 -19.13 -37.82 42.19
C MET A 14 -18.49 -36.77 41.25
N ARG A 15 -18.74 -35.47 41.47
CA ARG A 15 -18.09 -34.39 40.72
C ARG A 15 -16.61 -34.21 41.05
N GLN A 16 -16.21 -34.35 42.32
CA GLN A 16 -14.79 -34.34 42.69
C GLN A 16 -14.06 -35.55 42.11
N ALA A 17 -14.67 -36.75 42.17
CA ALA A 17 -14.12 -37.95 41.56
C ALA A 17 -13.96 -37.81 40.02
N ALA A 18 -14.89 -37.14 39.34
CA ALA A 18 -14.80 -36.90 37.90
C ALA A 18 -13.58 -36.04 37.48
N LEU A 19 -13.11 -35.13 38.35
CA LEU A 19 -11.94 -34.28 38.05
C LEU A 19 -10.65 -35.09 37.85
N PHE A 20 -10.58 -36.32 38.37
CA PHE A 20 -9.41 -37.18 38.20
C PHE A 20 -9.15 -37.58 36.74
N LYS A 21 -10.15 -37.44 35.84
CA LYS A 21 -10.02 -37.57 34.38
C LYS A 21 -8.90 -36.69 33.80
N TYR A 22 -8.62 -35.54 34.40
CA TYR A 22 -7.57 -34.62 33.94
C TYR A 22 -6.16 -34.97 34.44
N MET A 23 -6.02 -35.87 35.41
CA MET A 23 -4.73 -36.19 36.05
C MET A 23 -4.03 -37.41 35.43
N CYS A 24 -4.81 -38.36 34.91
CA CYS A 24 -4.33 -39.60 34.32
C CYS A 24 -5.01 -39.89 32.99
N GLN A 25 -4.20 -40.27 31.99
CA GLN A 25 -4.64 -40.55 30.62
C GLN A 25 -4.84 -42.05 30.36
N ASN A 26 -4.45 -42.91 31.30
CA ASN A 26 -4.59 -44.35 31.24
C ASN A 26 -5.95 -44.77 31.82
N PHE A 27 -7.00 -44.73 30.99
CA PHE A 27 -8.36 -45.05 31.43
C PHE A 27 -8.63 -46.56 31.58
N GLU A 28 -7.84 -47.44 30.96
CA GLU A 28 -8.05 -48.89 31.03
C GLU A 28 -7.62 -49.48 32.39
N ALA A 29 -6.47 -49.05 32.92
CA ALA A 29 -5.86 -49.64 34.12
C ALA A 29 -5.24 -48.61 35.09
N GLY A 30 -5.33 -47.31 34.79
CA GLY A 30 -4.68 -46.25 35.55
C GLY A 30 -5.43 -45.78 36.80
N PHE A 31 -6.57 -46.38 37.16
CA PHE A 31 -7.37 -45.96 38.31
C PHE A 31 -7.73 -47.14 39.23
N ALA A 32 -7.53 -46.93 40.54
CA ALA A 32 -8.01 -47.81 41.59
C ALA A 32 -8.72 -47.00 42.67
N PHE A 33 -9.94 -47.42 43.04
CA PHE A 33 -10.78 -46.78 44.05
C PHE A 33 -11.07 -47.75 45.20
N SER A 34 -10.77 -47.37 46.44
CA SER A 34 -11.08 -48.11 47.67
C SER A 34 -11.90 -47.26 48.64
N GLY A 35 -12.76 -47.91 49.44
CA GLY A 35 -13.70 -47.24 50.34
C GLY A 35 -14.81 -48.14 50.89
N ASP A 36 -15.61 -47.61 51.82
CA ASP A 36 -16.75 -48.31 52.45
C ASP A 36 -18.09 -47.56 52.23
N THR A 37 -19.02 -48.25 51.55
CA THR A 37 -20.36 -47.76 51.17
C THR A 37 -21.31 -47.53 52.35
N ALA A 38 -21.06 -48.18 53.49
CA ALA A 38 -21.85 -48.00 54.71
C ALA A 38 -21.36 -46.81 55.55
N GLN A 39 -20.13 -46.32 55.34
CA GLN A 39 -19.55 -45.17 56.06
C GLN A 39 -19.82 -43.81 55.39
N THR A 40 -20.73 -43.74 54.42
CA THR A 40 -21.14 -42.49 53.77
C THR A 40 -22.08 -41.68 54.68
N ILE A 41 -21.49 -40.92 55.62
CA ILE A 41 -22.21 -40.06 56.57
C ILE A 41 -22.00 -38.56 56.35
N ALA A 42 -21.17 -38.19 55.35
CA ALA A 42 -20.92 -36.80 54.99
C ALA A 42 -22.20 -36.15 54.42
N ARG A 43 -22.57 -34.96 54.91
CA ARG A 43 -23.83 -34.29 54.55
C ARG A 43 -23.87 -33.98 53.04
N GLY A 44 -24.84 -34.57 52.33
CA GLY A 44 -25.05 -34.35 50.90
C GLY A 44 -24.21 -35.25 49.99
N ILE A 45 -23.51 -36.26 50.52
CA ILE A 45 -22.81 -37.28 49.74
C ILE A 45 -23.59 -38.60 49.84
N ASP A 46 -24.08 -39.07 48.70
CA ASP A 46 -24.55 -40.46 48.52
C ASP A 46 -23.51 -41.19 47.66
N PHE A 47 -23.08 -42.38 48.09
CA PHE A 47 -22.00 -43.12 47.44
C PHE A 47 -22.32 -44.61 47.33
N ARG A 48 -22.02 -45.17 46.15
CA ARG A 48 -21.88 -46.61 45.87
C ARG A 48 -20.77 -46.81 44.84
N PHE A 49 -20.11 -47.96 44.87
CA PHE A 49 -19.21 -48.39 43.82
C PHE A 49 -19.93 -48.53 42.47
N GLN A 50 -21.20 -48.94 42.45
CA GLN A 50 -21.98 -48.98 41.22
C GLN A 50 -22.19 -47.59 40.58
N ASP A 51 -22.23 -46.52 41.39
CA ASP A 51 -22.32 -45.14 40.91
C ASP A 51 -20.96 -44.66 40.37
N ILE A 52 -19.83 -45.04 40.98
CA ILE A 52 -18.47 -44.83 40.43
C ILE A 52 -18.29 -45.56 39.09
N ARG A 53 -18.73 -46.82 38.98
CA ARG A 53 -18.68 -47.58 37.70
C ARG A 53 -19.47 -46.87 36.60
N SER A 54 -20.62 -46.31 36.95
CA SER A 54 -21.48 -45.54 36.03
C SER A 54 -20.83 -44.21 35.62
N LEU A 55 -20.23 -43.50 36.58
CA LEU A 55 -19.46 -42.28 36.34
C LEU A 55 -18.27 -42.54 35.41
N PHE A 56 -17.51 -43.62 35.65
CA PHE A 56 -16.35 -43.98 34.84
C PHE A 56 -16.76 -44.30 33.39
N TYR A 57 -17.82 -45.09 33.21
CA TYR A 57 -18.36 -45.39 31.88
C TYR A 57 -18.82 -44.14 31.13
N ASN A 58 -19.54 -43.22 31.79
CA ASN A 58 -20.10 -42.04 31.14
C ASN A 58 -19.05 -40.95 30.88
N GLU A 59 -18.23 -40.59 31.88
CA GLU A 59 -17.34 -39.42 31.80
C GLU A 59 -15.95 -39.76 31.26
N PHE A 60 -15.43 -40.97 31.53
CA PHE A 60 -14.05 -41.34 31.16
C PHE A 60 -14.00 -42.13 29.84
N ILE A 61 -15.01 -42.95 29.55
CA ILE A 61 -15.04 -43.84 28.35
C ILE A 61 -15.94 -43.30 27.22
N SER A 62 -17.09 -42.68 27.51
CA SER A 62 -18.12 -42.41 26.48
C SER A 62 -17.91 -41.16 25.59
N GLU A 63 -16.77 -40.47 25.68
CA GLU A 63 -16.43 -39.37 24.77
C GLU A 63 -15.83 -39.90 23.44
N PRO A 64 -16.42 -39.57 22.27
CA PRO A 64 -15.88 -40.02 20.99
C PRO A 64 -14.64 -39.20 20.59
N ARG A 65 -13.44 -39.72 20.88
CA ARG A 65 -12.19 -39.22 20.27
C ARG A 65 -11.99 -39.84 18.90
N SER A 66 -11.68 -39.00 17.91
CA SER A 66 -11.83 -39.28 16.47
C SER A 66 -10.83 -40.25 15.83
N ASP A 67 -9.77 -40.66 16.54
CA ASP A 67 -8.53 -41.10 15.88
C ASP A 67 -8.05 -42.52 16.21
N PHE A 68 -8.91 -43.41 16.74
CA PHE A 68 -8.58 -44.84 16.89
C PHE A 68 -9.63 -45.78 16.29
N THR A 69 -9.26 -46.40 15.17
CA THR A 69 -10.01 -47.50 14.55
C THR A 69 -9.82 -48.80 15.32
N GLY A 70 -10.56 -48.99 16.41
CA GLY A 70 -10.52 -50.21 17.21
C GLY A 70 -11.82 -50.47 17.96
N LYS A 71 -12.66 -51.41 17.47
CA LYS A 71 -13.85 -51.87 18.21
C LYS A 71 -13.45 -52.82 19.34
N ALA A 72 -13.04 -52.28 20.48
CA ALA A 72 -13.04 -52.99 21.75
C ALA A 72 -14.26 -52.56 22.58
N LYS A 73 -15.03 -53.52 23.10
CA LYS A 73 -16.01 -53.23 24.16
C LYS A 73 -15.25 -53.17 25.48
N GLU A 74 -14.72 -52.02 25.83
CA GLU A 74 -14.10 -51.80 27.13
C GLU A 74 -15.11 -52.12 28.25
N LYS A 75 -14.69 -52.98 29.17
CA LYS A 75 -15.55 -53.58 30.19
C LYS A 75 -15.07 -53.11 31.57
N VAL A 76 -15.83 -52.22 32.20
CA VAL A 76 -15.54 -51.74 33.56
C VAL A 76 -15.47 -52.92 34.52
N SER A 77 -14.31 -53.11 35.15
CA SER A 77 -14.03 -54.18 36.11
C SER A 77 -15.10 -54.30 37.21
N ASP A 78 -15.33 -55.52 37.68
CA ASP A 78 -16.17 -55.78 38.85
C ASP A 78 -15.40 -55.42 40.14
N TYR A 79 -16.14 -55.10 41.21
CA TYR A 79 -15.55 -54.71 42.48
C TYR A 79 -14.90 -55.89 43.22
N PHE A 80 -13.78 -55.65 43.88
CA PHE A 80 -13.08 -56.63 44.69
C PHE A 80 -13.37 -56.36 46.18
N GLN A 81 -14.04 -57.30 46.86
CA GLN A 81 -14.41 -57.14 48.26
C GLN A 81 -13.36 -57.73 49.21
N LEU A 82 -12.91 -56.93 50.17
CA LEU A 82 -12.23 -57.40 51.38
C LEU A 82 -13.28 -57.74 52.45
N SER A 83 -13.32 -59.00 52.91
CA SER A 83 -14.30 -59.48 53.90
C SER A 83 -13.70 -59.91 55.24
N GLN A 84 -12.39 -59.71 55.44
CA GLN A 84 -11.66 -60.07 56.65
C GLN A 84 -11.28 -58.80 57.42
N ASN A 85 -11.91 -58.60 58.57
CA ASN A 85 -11.59 -57.53 59.49
C ASN A 85 -10.46 -57.97 60.44
N PHE A 86 -9.50 -57.08 60.68
CA PHE A 86 -8.33 -57.30 61.55
C PHE A 86 -8.29 -56.36 62.77
N ARG A 87 -9.29 -55.48 62.92
CA ARG A 87 -9.28 -54.38 63.90
C ARG A 87 -10.28 -54.60 65.04
N THR A 88 -11.47 -55.06 64.69
CA THR A 88 -12.64 -55.21 65.56
C THR A 88 -12.97 -56.69 65.73
N HIS A 89 -13.37 -57.09 66.94
CA HIS A 89 -13.71 -58.49 67.23
C HIS A 89 -15.10 -58.88 66.69
N ALA A 90 -15.33 -60.18 66.52
CA ALA A 90 -16.51 -60.73 65.87
C ALA A 90 -17.86 -60.42 66.55
N GLY A 91 -17.88 -59.92 67.79
CA GLY A 91 -19.11 -59.54 68.51
C GLY A 91 -19.69 -58.22 68.00
N ILE A 92 -18.85 -57.18 67.94
CA ILE A 92 -19.24 -55.88 67.36
C ILE A 92 -19.58 -56.04 65.87
N LEU A 93 -18.87 -56.90 65.12
CA LEU A 93 -19.17 -57.11 63.70
C LEU A 93 -20.52 -57.81 63.45
N LYS A 94 -20.95 -58.72 64.34
CA LYS A 94 -22.32 -59.26 64.28
C LYS A 94 -23.37 -58.18 64.50
N LEU A 95 -23.10 -57.24 65.42
CA LEU A 95 -23.99 -56.11 65.67
C LEU A 95 -24.02 -55.15 64.48
N SER A 96 -22.88 -54.78 63.90
CA SER A 96 -22.84 -53.90 62.73
C SER A 96 -23.44 -54.56 61.49
N GLN A 97 -23.26 -55.87 61.29
CA GLN A 97 -23.93 -56.62 60.23
C GLN A 97 -25.46 -56.53 60.34
N SER A 98 -26.04 -56.56 61.55
CA SER A 98 -27.49 -56.38 61.72
C SER A 98 -28.00 -55.04 61.17
N ILE A 99 -27.15 -54.00 61.12
CA ILE A 99 -27.46 -52.70 60.51
C ILE A 99 -27.34 -52.74 58.98
N ILE A 100 -26.36 -53.50 58.47
CA ILE A 100 -26.22 -53.75 57.03
C ILE A 100 -27.44 -54.52 56.49
N GLU A 101 -27.95 -55.52 57.21
CA GLU A 101 -29.20 -56.22 56.81
C GLU A 101 -30.41 -55.28 56.75
N LEU A 102 -30.56 -54.37 57.72
CA LEU A 102 -31.62 -53.33 57.69
C LEU A 102 -31.44 -52.37 56.50
N LEU A 103 -30.21 -52.02 56.13
CA LEU A 103 -29.91 -51.22 54.94
C LEU A 103 -30.22 -51.99 53.65
N TYR A 104 -29.93 -53.29 53.57
CA TYR A 104 -30.28 -54.13 52.42
C TYR A 104 -31.80 -54.32 52.27
N HIS A 105 -32.53 -54.46 53.37
CA HIS A 105 -33.99 -54.58 53.34
C HIS A 105 -34.68 -53.26 52.98
N PHE A 106 -34.41 -52.16 53.70
CA PHE A 106 -35.11 -50.89 53.50
C PHE A 106 -34.55 -50.02 52.36
N PHE A 107 -33.24 -50.08 52.09
CA PHE A 107 -32.55 -49.19 51.15
C PHE A 107 -31.58 -49.92 50.19
N PRO A 108 -32.01 -50.95 49.44
CA PRO A 108 -31.15 -51.73 48.54
C PRO A 108 -30.52 -50.91 47.39
N LEU A 109 -31.00 -49.68 47.16
CA LEU A 109 -30.43 -48.75 46.16
C LEU A 109 -29.44 -47.74 46.75
N SER A 110 -29.16 -47.78 48.07
CA SER A 110 -28.30 -46.80 48.77
C SER A 110 -27.02 -47.41 49.35
N ILE A 111 -26.79 -48.70 49.13
CA ILE A 111 -25.62 -49.48 49.55
C ILE A 111 -25.35 -50.57 48.50
N ASP A 112 -24.10 -51.03 48.35
CA ASP A 112 -23.78 -52.16 47.46
C ASP A 112 -23.95 -53.51 48.19
N SER A 113 -24.41 -54.53 47.46
CA SER A 113 -24.56 -55.90 48.00
C SER A 113 -23.19 -56.56 48.16
N LEU A 114 -22.78 -56.74 49.40
CA LEU A 114 -21.49 -57.27 49.82
C LEU A 114 -21.71 -58.49 50.75
N ARG A 115 -20.70 -59.35 50.86
CA ARG A 115 -20.70 -60.48 51.80
C ARG A 115 -20.45 -59.97 53.23
N PRO A 116 -20.99 -60.62 54.28
CA PRO A 116 -20.72 -60.23 55.66
C PRO A 116 -19.22 -60.23 56.01
N GLU A 117 -18.80 -59.28 56.84
CA GLU A 117 -17.44 -59.24 57.39
C GLU A 117 -17.23 -60.33 58.46
N ASN A 118 -16.04 -60.93 58.46
CA ASN A 118 -15.60 -61.88 59.48
C ASN A 118 -14.34 -61.35 60.20
N SER A 119 -14.17 -61.72 61.47
CA SER A 119 -12.97 -61.42 62.26
C SER A 119 -12.43 -62.68 62.94
N LEU A 120 -11.10 -62.80 62.98
CA LEU A 120 -10.41 -63.84 63.75
C LEU A 120 -10.26 -63.47 65.23
N ILE A 121 -10.57 -62.24 65.61
CA ILE A 121 -10.51 -61.74 66.98
C ILE A 121 -11.87 -62.02 67.65
N TYR A 122 -11.83 -62.71 68.79
CA TYR A 122 -13.00 -62.94 69.64
C TYR A 122 -12.99 -61.94 70.81
N GLY A 123 -14.17 -61.57 71.29
CA GLY A 123 -14.37 -60.59 72.36
C GLY A 123 -15.83 -60.60 72.84
N GLU A 124 -16.10 -59.86 73.91
CA GLU A 124 -17.39 -59.81 74.59
C GLU A 124 -18.51 -59.26 73.69
N ALA A 125 -19.77 -59.61 73.94
CA ALA A 125 -20.86 -59.02 73.16
C ALA A 125 -21.06 -57.54 73.56
N PRO A 126 -21.39 -56.63 72.62
CA PRO A 126 -21.74 -55.25 72.95
C PRO A 126 -22.85 -55.17 74.02
N VAL A 127 -22.76 -54.18 74.89
CA VAL A 127 -23.58 -54.07 76.09
C VAL A 127 -24.56 -52.90 75.98
N LEU A 128 -25.85 -53.20 76.10
CA LEU A 128 -26.88 -52.20 76.39
C LEU A 128 -26.84 -51.92 77.90
N LEU A 129 -26.61 -50.67 78.26
CA LEU A 129 -26.61 -50.20 79.65
C LEU A 129 -28.01 -49.74 80.04
N GLU A 130 -28.59 -50.36 81.07
CA GLU A 130 -29.87 -49.95 81.65
C GLU A 130 -29.61 -49.23 82.99
N SER A 131 -30.23 -48.06 83.22
CA SER A 131 -30.01 -47.28 84.44
C SER A 131 -30.71 -47.94 85.65
N VAL A 132 -30.14 -47.78 86.84
CA VAL A 132 -30.69 -48.39 88.07
C VAL A 132 -31.73 -47.50 88.76
N ASN A 133 -31.72 -46.17 88.53
CA ASN A 133 -32.51 -45.18 89.27
C ASN A 133 -33.00 -43.98 88.41
N ASP A 134 -33.15 -44.12 87.08
CA ASP A 134 -33.33 -43.00 86.13
C ASP A 134 -32.17 -41.96 86.14
N GLU A 135 -31.05 -42.30 86.78
CA GLU A 135 -29.83 -41.50 86.77
C GLU A 135 -29.11 -41.60 85.41
N ASN A 136 -28.69 -40.44 84.89
CA ASN A 136 -27.94 -40.35 83.65
C ASN A 136 -26.57 -41.01 83.80
N ALA A 137 -26.23 -41.94 82.90
CA ALA A 137 -24.95 -42.64 82.89
C ALA A 137 -23.71 -41.74 82.97
N ILE A 138 -23.77 -40.51 82.41
CA ILE A 138 -22.67 -39.55 82.50
C ILE A 138 -22.41 -39.14 83.96
N VAL A 139 -23.46 -38.98 84.76
CA VAL A 139 -23.35 -38.65 86.19
C VAL A 139 -22.82 -39.85 86.97
N THR A 140 -23.29 -41.07 86.69
CA THR A 140 -22.80 -42.29 87.36
C THR A 140 -21.34 -42.61 87.02
N ILE A 141 -20.87 -42.34 85.79
CA ILE A 141 -19.50 -42.64 85.37
C ILE A 141 -18.49 -41.57 85.81
N PHE A 142 -18.88 -40.28 85.82
CA PHE A 142 -17.95 -39.15 86.02
C PHE A 142 -18.27 -38.25 87.24
N GLY A 143 -19.40 -38.43 87.92
CA GLY A 143 -19.88 -37.51 88.97
C GLY A 143 -19.11 -37.55 90.30
N ASN A 144 -18.39 -38.65 90.59
CA ASN A 144 -17.68 -38.85 91.86
C ASN A 144 -16.27 -38.21 91.91
N SER A 145 -16.01 -37.14 91.15
CA SER A 145 -14.69 -36.49 91.03
C SER A 145 -14.29 -35.59 92.22
N GLY A 146 -15.02 -35.62 93.35
CA GLY A 146 -14.96 -34.58 94.39
C GLY A 146 -13.94 -34.77 95.52
N SER A 147 -13.32 -35.94 95.70
CA SER A 147 -12.62 -36.28 96.96
C SER A 147 -11.15 -36.69 96.87
N THR A 148 -10.57 -36.83 95.67
CA THR A 148 -9.14 -37.11 95.49
C THR A 148 -8.59 -36.37 94.27
N GLY A 149 -7.43 -35.74 94.40
CA GLY A 149 -6.81 -34.87 93.38
C GLY A 149 -6.20 -35.59 92.16
N SER A 150 -6.80 -36.70 91.73
CA SER A 150 -6.45 -37.41 90.49
C SER A 150 -7.69 -37.44 89.60
N LEU A 151 -7.53 -37.10 88.32
CA LEU A 151 -8.65 -36.94 87.39
C LEU A 151 -9.06 -38.31 86.82
N ILE A 152 -9.79 -39.12 87.60
CA ILE A 152 -10.16 -40.50 87.27
C ILE A 152 -11.34 -40.53 86.28
N GLY A 153 -11.04 -40.23 85.01
CA GLY A 153 -11.97 -40.31 83.87
C GLY A 153 -11.57 -41.38 82.84
N PHE A 154 -12.01 -41.20 81.61
CA PHE A 154 -11.71 -42.09 80.48
C PHE A 154 -10.30 -41.87 79.91
N GLY A 155 -9.68 -42.96 79.43
CA GLY A 155 -8.34 -43.01 78.85
C GLY A 155 -8.23 -42.50 77.42
N ALA A 156 -7.00 -42.44 76.88
CA ALA A 156 -6.68 -41.93 75.54
C ALA A 156 -7.18 -42.85 74.40
N GLN A 157 -7.61 -44.06 74.75
CA GLN A 157 -8.18 -45.04 73.84
C GLN A 157 -9.68 -45.29 74.07
N GLN A 158 -10.33 -44.46 74.90
CA GLN A 158 -11.75 -44.54 75.23
C GLN A 158 -12.46 -43.26 74.77
N VAL A 159 -13.69 -43.38 74.26
CA VAL A 159 -14.45 -42.22 73.75
C VAL A 159 -15.93 -42.32 74.08
N ILE A 160 -16.56 -41.16 74.22
CA ILE A 160 -18.01 -41.01 74.23
C ILE A 160 -18.41 -40.50 72.84
N LEU A 161 -19.14 -41.33 72.09
CA LEU A 161 -19.69 -40.95 70.80
C LEU A 161 -21.10 -40.41 71.00
N VAL A 162 -21.31 -39.21 70.50
CA VAL A 162 -22.61 -38.53 70.50
C VAL A 162 -23.03 -38.24 69.07
N ARG A 163 -24.33 -38.04 68.90
CA ARG A 163 -24.92 -37.84 67.58
C ARG A 163 -24.54 -36.52 66.91
N ASP A 164 -24.84 -35.42 67.59
CA ASP A 164 -24.81 -34.04 67.05
C ASP A 164 -24.08 -33.09 68.03
N ASP A 165 -23.48 -32.01 67.49
CA ASP A 165 -22.67 -31.01 68.21
C ASP A 165 -23.38 -30.37 69.43
N SER A 166 -24.72 -30.37 69.44
CA SER A 166 -25.52 -29.84 70.55
C SER A 166 -25.48 -30.76 71.78
N VAL A 167 -25.43 -32.07 71.55
CA VAL A 167 -25.29 -33.11 72.58
C VAL A 167 -23.85 -33.12 73.08
N GLU A 168 -22.89 -33.03 72.16
CA GLU A 168 -21.46 -32.93 72.44
C GLU A 168 -21.16 -31.81 73.44
N LYS A 169 -21.58 -30.58 73.14
CA LYS A 169 -21.42 -29.43 74.05
C LYS A 169 -22.12 -29.62 75.39
N GLY A 170 -23.30 -30.25 75.39
CA GLY A 170 -24.03 -30.58 76.63
C GLY A 170 -23.24 -31.54 77.53
N VAL A 171 -22.67 -32.60 76.93
CA VAL A 171 -21.89 -33.63 77.61
C VAL A 171 -20.51 -33.09 78.03
N SER A 172 -19.80 -32.38 77.16
CA SER A 172 -18.50 -31.75 77.46
C SER A 172 -18.61 -30.71 78.58
N ASN A 173 -19.72 -29.97 78.68
CA ASN A 173 -19.97 -29.06 79.82
C ASN A 173 -20.22 -29.79 81.15
N GLN A 174 -20.71 -31.04 81.13
CA GLN A 174 -20.95 -31.85 82.33
C GLN A 174 -19.69 -32.61 82.78
N ILE A 175 -18.92 -33.11 81.82
CA ILE A 175 -17.73 -33.95 82.04
C ILE A 175 -16.46 -33.10 82.21
N GLY A 176 -16.37 -31.95 81.52
CA GLY A 176 -15.14 -31.20 81.34
C GLY A 176 -14.06 -32.03 80.65
N ASN A 177 -12.79 -31.77 80.97
CA ASN A 177 -11.65 -32.48 80.39
C ASN A 177 -11.46 -33.91 80.96
N GLN A 178 -12.55 -34.62 81.34
CA GLN A 178 -12.51 -35.97 81.94
C GLN A 178 -12.59 -37.13 80.91
N ALA A 179 -13.14 -36.92 79.71
CA ALA A 179 -13.23 -37.92 78.65
C ALA A 179 -13.10 -37.28 77.27
N LEU A 180 -12.75 -38.08 76.25
CA LEU A 180 -12.90 -37.65 74.86
C LEU A 180 -14.38 -37.77 74.47
N VAL A 181 -14.97 -36.66 74.03
CA VAL A 181 -16.34 -36.61 73.49
C VAL A 181 -16.19 -36.25 72.01
N LEU A 182 -16.81 -37.00 71.11
CA LEU A 182 -16.77 -36.74 69.67
C LEU A 182 -18.14 -36.96 69.04
N THR A 183 -18.47 -36.12 68.06
CA THR A 183 -19.61 -36.39 67.17
C THR A 183 -19.32 -37.56 66.23
N LEU A 184 -20.35 -38.13 65.63
CA LEU A 184 -20.19 -39.21 64.64
C LEU A 184 -19.42 -38.77 63.39
N VAL A 185 -19.44 -37.49 63.05
CA VAL A 185 -18.67 -36.93 61.93
C VAL A 185 -17.18 -36.83 62.29
N GLU A 186 -16.84 -36.39 63.49
CA GLU A 186 -15.45 -36.23 63.94
C GLU A 186 -14.79 -37.56 64.29
N CYS A 187 -15.56 -38.57 64.72
CA CYS A 187 -15.04 -39.91 64.99
C CYS A 187 -14.77 -40.72 63.71
N LYS A 188 -15.13 -40.21 62.53
CA LYS A 188 -14.89 -40.89 61.26
C LYS A 188 -13.39 -40.94 60.97
N GLY A 189 -12.90 -42.10 60.52
CA GLY A 189 -11.46 -42.37 60.37
C GLY A 189 -10.74 -42.73 61.68
N LEU A 190 -11.31 -42.39 62.84
CA LEU A 190 -10.78 -42.78 64.14
C LEU A 190 -11.22 -44.18 64.58
N GLU A 191 -10.46 -44.70 65.54
CA GLU A 191 -10.70 -45.97 66.24
C GLU A 191 -10.37 -45.84 67.72
N PHE A 192 -11.10 -46.59 68.55
CA PHE A 192 -11.00 -46.62 70.00
C PHE A 192 -11.09 -48.07 70.51
N GLN A 193 -10.46 -48.38 71.63
CA GLN A 193 -10.63 -49.70 72.26
C GLN A 193 -12.06 -49.80 72.79
N ASP A 194 -12.47 -48.77 73.52
CA ASP A 194 -13.76 -48.68 74.17
C ASP A 194 -14.57 -47.49 73.63
N VAL A 195 -15.84 -47.72 73.33
CA VAL A 195 -16.79 -46.70 72.87
C VAL A 195 -18.03 -46.74 73.76
N LEU A 196 -18.42 -45.58 74.28
CA LEU A 196 -19.76 -45.34 74.83
C LEU A 196 -20.57 -44.57 73.80
N LEU A 197 -21.52 -45.22 73.13
CA LEU A 197 -22.52 -44.56 72.30
C LEU A 197 -23.61 -44.00 73.22
N TYR A 198 -23.71 -42.68 73.29
CA TYR A 198 -24.57 -41.99 74.24
C TYR A 198 -25.72 -41.23 73.56
N ASN A 199 -26.94 -41.63 73.91
CA ASN A 199 -28.19 -40.93 73.61
C ASN A 199 -28.43 -40.67 72.10
N PHE A 200 -28.06 -41.63 71.25
CA PHE A 200 -28.18 -41.55 69.79
C PHE A 200 -29.64 -41.60 69.33
N PHE A 201 -30.43 -42.54 69.83
CA PHE A 201 -31.84 -42.70 69.46
C PHE A 201 -32.71 -41.57 70.04
N GLY A 202 -32.44 -41.15 71.27
CA GLY A 202 -33.13 -40.02 71.92
C GLY A 202 -32.93 -38.68 71.21
N THR A 203 -31.80 -38.52 70.51
CA THR A 203 -31.45 -37.28 69.77
C THR A 203 -31.72 -37.38 68.26
N SER A 204 -32.03 -38.58 67.76
CA SER A 204 -32.38 -38.83 66.36
C SER A 204 -33.63 -38.04 65.91
N PRO A 205 -33.61 -37.41 64.71
CA PRO A 205 -34.78 -36.72 64.16
C PRO A 205 -35.97 -37.66 63.88
N LEU A 206 -35.76 -38.97 63.76
CA LEU A 206 -36.81 -39.96 63.45
C LEU A 206 -37.82 -40.15 64.58
N LYS A 207 -37.38 -40.07 65.85
CA LYS A 207 -38.21 -40.32 67.04
C LYS A 207 -39.03 -41.61 66.90
N ASN A 208 -40.35 -41.52 66.81
CA ASN A 208 -41.24 -42.69 66.66
C ASN A 208 -41.10 -43.45 65.33
N GLN A 209 -40.45 -42.89 64.30
CA GLN A 209 -40.30 -43.56 62.99
C GLN A 209 -39.39 -44.80 63.06
N TRP A 210 -38.52 -44.93 64.08
CA TRP A 210 -37.77 -46.17 64.34
C TRP A 210 -38.67 -47.40 64.51
N ARG A 211 -39.95 -47.23 64.87
CA ARG A 211 -40.92 -48.34 64.99
C ARG A 211 -41.15 -49.12 63.68
N VAL A 212 -40.75 -48.59 62.51
CA VAL A 212 -40.81 -49.33 61.23
C VAL A 212 -40.01 -50.64 61.26
N ILE A 213 -38.98 -50.74 62.10
CA ILE A 213 -38.18 -51.97 62.29
C ILE A 213 -39.03 -53.12 62.80
N TYR A 214 -40.08 -52.86 63.60
CA TYR A 214 -41.00 -53.91 64.03
C TYR A 214 -41.73 -54.57 62.84
N GLY A 215 -41.96 -53.86 61.74
CA GLY A 215 -42.49 -54.47 60.51
C GLY A 215 -41.54 -55.51 59.92
N HIS A 216 -40.25 -55.21 59.86
CA HIS A 216 -39.23 -56.17 59.42
C HIS A 216 -39.05 -57.33 60.42
N MET A 217 -39.19 -57.08 61.73
CA MET A 217 -39.20 -58.14 62.74
C MET A 217 -40.42 -59.07 62.63
N ASP A 218 -41.56 -58.57 62.17
CA ASP A 218 -42.76 -59.37 61.88
C ASP A 218 -42.52 -60.28 60.65
N GLU A 219 -41.96 -59.72 59.56
CA GLU A 219 -41.55 -60.49 58.37
C GLU A 219 -40.55 -61.61 58.68
N LEU A 220 -39.61 -61.37 59.60
CA LEU A 220 -38.65 -62.37 60.09
C LEU A 220 -39.22 -63.34 61.13
N GLY A 221 -40.47 -63.17 61.58
CA GLY A 221 -41.10 -64.01 62.61
C GLY A 221 -40.52 -63.85 64.03
N LEU A 222 -39.80 -62.74 64.31
CA LEU A 222 -39.12 -62.47 65.58
C LEU A 222 -40.06 -61.89 66.67
N LEU A 223 -41.25 -61.44 66.28
CA LEU A 223 -42.30 -60.96 67.19
C LEU A 223 -43.22 -62.11 67.62
N HIS A 224 -43.52 -62.21 68.92
CA HIS A 224 -44.38 -63.25 69.50
C HIS A 224 -45.39 -62.72 70.55
N CYS A 225 -45.52 -61.39 70.72
CA CYS A 225 -46.43 -60.78 71.70
C CYS A 225 -47.35 -59.71 71.09
N ALA A 226 -48.58 -59.65 71.60
CA ALA A 226 -49.66 -58.78 71.12
C ALA A 226 -49.55 -57.30 71.56
N GLU A 227 -48.34 -56.84 71.91
CA GLU A 227 -48.06 -55.55 72.56
C GLU A 227 -47.69 -54.45 71.53
N HIS A 228 -47.17 -54.81 70.36
CA HIS A 228 -46.73 -53.88 69.32
C HIS A 228 -47.75 -53.75 68.17
N LYS A 229 -49.04 -53.58 68.48
CA LYS A 229 -50.14 -53.58 67.48
C LYS A 229 -50.18 -52.38 66.51
N SER A 230 -49.29 -51.40 66.66
CA SER A 230 -49.15 -50.29 65.71
C SER A 230 -47.69 -49.92 65.47
N PHE A 231 -47.26 -50.12 64.23
CA PHE A 231 -46.02 -49.63 63.64
C PHE A 231 -46.32 -49.17 62.19
N PRO A 232 -45.62 -48.15 61.67
CA PRO A 232 -45.80 -47.70 60.30
C PRO A 232 -45.24 -48.72 59.31
N SER A 233 -45.88 -48.85 58.14
CA SER A 233 -45.29 -49.52 56.99
C SER A 233 -44.17 -48.68 56.38
N PHE A 234 -43.11 -49.32 55.88
CA PHE A 234 -42.01 -48.60 55.23
C PHE A 234 -42.48 -47.83 53.99
N CYS A 235 -42.06 -46.56 53.90
CA CYS A 235 -42.35 -45.67 52.79
C CYS A 235 -41.11 -44.83 52.48
N SER A 236 -40.51 -45.05 51.29
CA SER A 236 -39.22 -44.48 50.87
C SER A 236 -39.09 -42.95 51.06
N PRO A 237 -40.02 -42.08 50.60
CA PRO A 237 -39.88 -40.63 50.80
C PRO A 237 -40.04 -40.20 52.26
N GLU A 238 -40.88 -40.86 53.05
CA GLU A 238 -41.14 -40.51 54.46
C GLU A 238 -40.01 -40.98 55.38
N HIS A 239 -39.39 -42.12 55.07
CA HIS A 239 -38.36 -42.75 55.86
C HIS A 239 -36.95 -42.48 55.30
N LYS A 240 -36.76 -41.57 54.33
CA LYS A 240 -35.46 -41.31 53.70
C LYS A 240 -34.33 -41.03 54.72
N ILE A 241 -34.67 -40.39 55.84
CA ILE A 241 -33.74 -40.09 56.93
C ILE A 241 -33.19 -41.37 57.59
N LEU A 242 -33.97 -42.46 57.66
CA LEU A 242 -33.56 -43.74 58.25
C LEU A 242 -32.32 -44.34 57.57
N CYS A 243 -32.13 -44.13 56.26
CA CYS A 243 -30.89 -44.55 55.60
C CYS A 243 -29.67 -43.84 56.17
N SER A 244 -29.72 -42.52 56.39
CA SER A 244 -28.62 -41.77 57.01
C SER A 244 -28.42 -42.13 58.48
N GLU A 245 -29.49 -42.41 59.23
CA GLU A 245 -29.40 -42.81 60.63
C GLU A 245 -28.76 -44.20 60.79
N LEU A 246 -29.15 -45.17 59.96
CA LEU A 246 -28.54 -46.50 59.96
C LEU A 246 -27.06 -46.44 59.55
N LYS A 247 -26.68 -45.62 58.55
CA LYS A 247 -25.26 -45.41 58.21
C LYS A 247 -24.48 -44.74 59.35
N GLN A 248 -25.05 -43.74 60.01
CA GLN A 248 -24.42 -43.10 61.19
C GLN A 248 -24.25 -44.08 62.35
N LEU A 249 -25.28 -44.89 62.63
CA LEU A 249 -25.20 -45.95 63.63
C LEU A 249 -24.11 -46.98 63.26
N TYR A 250 -24.05 -47.44 62.02
CA TYR A 250 -22.99 -48.33 61.54
C TYR A 250 -21.58 -47.74 61.76
N VAL A 251 -21.37 -46.45 61.43
CA VAL A 251 -20.09 -45.77 61.71
C VAL A 251 -19.79 -45.80 63.21
N ALA A 252 -20.75 -45.43 64.06
CA ALA A 252 -20.59 -45.37 65.51
C ALA A 252 -20.16 -46.72 66.11
N LEU A 253 -20.88 -47.80 65.76
CA LEU A 253 -20.60 -49.16 66.25
C LEU A 253 -19.23 -49.65 65.79
N THR A 254 -18.84 -49.35 64.54
CA THR A 254 -17.54 -49.77 63.96
C THR A 254 -16.33 -48.96 64.43
N ARG A 255 -16.50 -47.92 65.26
CA ARG A 255 -15.35 -47.23 65.89
C ARG A 255 -14.72 -48.02 67.02
N ALA A 256 -15.46 -48.97 67.58
CA ALA A 256 -15.05 -49.80 68.71
C ALA A 256 -14.22 -51.00 68.26
N ARG A 257 -13.14 -51.29 69.01
CA ARG A 257 -12.25 -52.44 68.76
C ARG A 257 -12.39 -53.56 69.77
N GLN A 258 -12.70 -53.25 71.04
CA GLN A 258 -12.77 -54.20 72.15
C GLN A 258 -14.08 -54.15 72.93
N ARG A 259 -14.51 -52.97 73.43
CA ARG A 259 -15.77 -52.83 74.17
C ARG A 259 -16.66 -51.77 73.55
N LEU A 260 -17.95 -52.05 73.52
CA LEU A 260 -18.98 -51.18 72.99
C LEU A 260 -20.15 -51.14 73.97
N TRP A 261 -20.34 -49.99 74.59
CA TRP A 261 -21.45 -49.69 75.47
C TRP A 261 -22.44 -48.78 74.75
N ILE A 262 -23.73 -49.07 74.86
CA ILE A 262 -24.81 -48.24 74.29
C ILE A 262 -25.74 -47.85 75.43
N TYR A 263 -25.98 -46.56 75.58
CA TYR A 263 -26.85 -46.01 76.63
C TYR A 263 -27.76 -44.92 76.06
N GLU A 264 -29.03 -44.93 76.45
CA GLU A 264 -30.06 -43.98 76.02
C GLU A 264 -30.78 -43.41 77.24
N ASN A 265 -31.06 -42.11 77.25
CA ASN A 265 -31.83 -41.48 78.34
C ASN A 265 -33.36 -41.64 78.16
N THR A 266 -33.82 -42.21 77.05
CA THR A 266 -35.25 -42.26 76.70
C THR A 266 -35.58 -43.52 75.91
N ASP A 267 -35.97 -44.57 76.62
CA ASP A 267 -36.21 -45.90 76.07
C ASP A 267 -37.23 -45.90 74.91
N ASN A 268 -38.25 -45.05 74.99
CA ASN A 268 -39.37 -45.00 74.03
C ASN A 268 -38.96 -44.92 72.54
N PHE A 269 -37.80 -44.35 72.22
CA PHE A 269 -37.30 -44.26 70.83
C PHE A 269 -36.26 -45.32 70.48
N SER A 270 -35.55 -45.89 71.46
CA SER A 270 -34.51 -46.92 71.25
C SER A 270 -35.06 -48.34 71.22
N MET A 271 -36.20 -48.60 71.89
CA MET A 271 -36.83 -49.93 71.97
C MET A 271 -36.92 -50.69 70.63
N PRO A 272 -37.29 -50.11 69.47
CA PRO A 272 -37.34 -50.86 68.22
C PRO A 272 -36.00 -51.47 67.79
N MET A 273 -34.88 -50.77 68.04
CA MET A 273 -33.53 -51.28 67.77
C MET A 273 -33.03 -52.21 68.88
N PHE A 274 -33.33 -51.89 70.14
CA PHE A 274 -32.94 -52.71 71.27
C PHE A 274 -33.65 -54.07 71.25
N ASP A 275 -34.94 -54.12 70.96
CA ASP A 275 -35.70 -55.37 70.80
C ASP A 275 -35.17 -56.20 69.63
N TYR A 276 -34.88 -55.57 68.48
CA TYR A 276 -34.27 -56.24 67.33
C TYR A 276 -32.94 -56.91 67.70
N TRP A 277 -32.04 -56.18 68.35
CA TRP A 277 -30.75 -56.70 68.79
C TRP A 277 -30.86 -57.76 69.91
N LYS A 278 -31.75 -57.57 70.88
CA LYS A 278 -32.04 -58.54 71.97
C LYS A 278 -32.60 -59.84 71.36
N LYS A 279 -33.47 -59.79 70.36
CA LYS A 279 -34.04 -60.96 69.66
C LYS A 279 -33.03 -61.68 68.77
N LEU A 280 -32.13 -60.95 68.11
CA LEU A 280 -31.02 -61.55 67.34
C LEU A 280 -29.88 -62.11 68.21
N GLY A 281 -29.88 -61.84 69.53
CA GLY A 281 -28.84 -62.31 70.45
C GLY A 281 -27.46 -61.69 70.19
N VAL A 282 -27.42 -60.48 69.62
CA VAL A 282 -26.17 -59.77 69.26
C VAL A 282 -25.67 -58.80 70.33
N VAL A 283 -26.42 -58.61 71.41
CA VAL A 283 -26.09 -57.73 72.56
C VAL A 283 -26.30 -58.44 73.89
N GLN A 284 -25.59 -57.99 74.91
CA GLN A 284 -25.89 -58.24 76.33
C GLN A 284 -26.59 -57.04 76.95
N VAL A 285 -27.28 -57.26 78.07
CA VAL A 285 -27.90 -56.21 78.89
C VAL A 285 -27.22 -56.21 80.25
N GLN A 286 -26.77 -55.05 80.73
CA GLN A 286 -26.17 -54.90 82.04
C GLN A 286 -26.68 -53.62 82.72
N HIS A 287 -26.84 -53.66 84.03
CA HIS A 287 -27.21 -52.47 84.81
C HIS A 287 -25.98 -51.62 85.11
N LEU A 288 -26.09 -50.30 84.94
CA LEU A 288 -25.00 -49.38 85.26
C LEU A 288 -25.00 -49.03 86.75
N ASP A 289 -24.08 -49.67 87.49
CA ASP A 289 -23.75 -49.33 88.87
C ASP A 289 -22.33 -48.74 89.01
N GLU A 290 -21.97 -48.24 90.20
CA GLU A 290 -20.64 -47.67 90.47
C GLU A 290 -19.50 -48.68 90.25
N SER A 291 -19.75 -49.98 90.42
CA SER A 291 -18.74 -51.02 90.22
C SER A 291 -18.42 -51.21 88.74
N LEU A 292 -19.46 -51.26 87.88
CA LEU A 292 -19.30 -51.27 86.44
C LEU A 292 -18.63 -49.98 85.97
N ALA A 293 -19.09 -48.82 86.45
CA ALA A 293 -18.49 -47.52 86.16
C ALA A 293 -17.00 -47.42 86.57
N GLN A 294 -16.55 -48.13 87.61
CA GLN A 294 -15.13 -48.28 87.93
C GLN A 294 -14.37 -49.11 86.89
N THR A 295 -14.93 -50.24 86.44
CA THR A 295 -14.31 -51.08 85.39
C THR A 295 -14.33 -50.47 83.98
N MET A 296 -15.22 -49.49 83.74
CA MET A 296 -15.27 -48.71 82.51
C MET A 296 -14.12 -47.69 82.43
N ARG A 297 -13.59 -47.18 83.55
CA ARG A 297 -12.55 -46.15 83.58
C ARG A 297 -11.15 -46.77 83.46
N VAL A 298 -10.49 -46.60 82.31
CA VAL A 298 -9.13 -47.10 82.06
C VAL A 298 -8.15 -45.93 81.96
N GLY A 299 -7.16 -45.89 82.87
CA GLY A 299 -6.10 -44.88 82.83
C GLY A 299 -5.16 -45.06 81.63
N SER A 300 -4.67 -43.97 81.07
CA SER A 300 -3.71 -43.95 79.95
C SER A 300 -2.41 -43.24 80.30
N SER A 301 -1.31 -43.63 79.64
CA SER A 301 0.00 -42.99 79.80
C SER A 301 0.06 -41.63 79.10
N LYS A 302 1.06 -40.81 79.44
CA LYS A 302 1.30 -39.50 78.78
C LYS A 302 1.64 -39.65 77.30
N GLU A 303 2.34 -40.72 76.94
CA GLU A 303 2.72 -41.07 75.58
C GLU A 303 1.49 -41.48 74.75
N GLU A 304 0.53 -42.19 75.36
CA GLU A 304 -0.75 -42.51 74.72
C GLU A 304 -1.60 -41.25 74.47
N TRP A 305 -1.69 -40.36 75.47
CA TRP A 305 -2.34 -39.05 75.32
C TRP A 305 -1.68 -38.22 74.22
N CYS A 306 -0.36 -38.15 74.19
CA CYS A 306 0.39 -37.44 73.17
C CYS A 306 0.15 -38.05 71.77
N SER A 307 0.14 -39.38 71.65
CA SER A 307 -0.11 -40.09 70.40
C SER A 307 -1.55 -39.90 69.88
N ARG A 308 -2.54 -39.88 70.78
CA ARG A 308 -3.93 -39.56 70.45
C ARG A 308 -4.10 -38.10 70.03
N GLY A 309 -3.43 -37.17 70.73
CA GLY A 309 -3.42 -35.75 70.38
C GLY A 309 -2.86 -35.48 68.98
N ILE A 310 -1.79 -36.19 68.58
CA ILE A 310 -1.24 -36.09 67.22
C ILE A 310 -2.24 -36.56 66.15
N LYS A 311 -3.00 -37.64 66.40
CA LYS A 311 -4.04 -38.11 65.47
C LYS A 311 -5.16 -37.07 65.31
N LEU A 312 -5.74 -36.63 66.42
CA LEU A 312 -6.80 -35.62 66.44
C LEU A 312 -6.38 -34.28 65.81
N PHE A 313 -5.11 -33.88 66.01
CA PHE A 313 -4.55 -32.69 65.38
C PHE A 313 -4.50 -32.82 63.85
N ASN A 314 -4.08 -33.99 63.34
CA ASN A 314 -4.00 -34.24 61.89
C ASN A 314 -5.38 -34.30 61.23
N GLU A 315 -6.40 -34.77 61.95
CA GLU A 315 -7.81 -34.78 61.52
C GLU A 315 -8.49 -33.40 61.65
N GLY A 316 -7.84 -32.44 62.29
CA GLY A 316 -8.35 -31.07 62.47
C GLY A 316 -9.28 -30.88 63.68
N ASN A 317 -9.42 -31.88 64.55
CA ASN A 317 -10.07 -31.71 65.86
C ASN A 317 -9.08 -31.13 66.88
N PHE A 318 -8.85 -29.82 66.76
CA PHE A 318 -7.88 -29.10 67.60
C PHE A 318 -8.32 -28.99 69.07
N GLU A 319 -9.62 -29.04 69.38
CA GLU A 319 -10.11 -28.91 70.75
C GLU A 319 -9.78 -30.17 71.57
N MET A 320 -10.13 -31.35 71.05
CA MET A 320 -9.81 -32.62 71.69
C MET A 320 -8.30 -32.92 71.63
N ALA A 321 -7.60 -32.51 70.57
CA ALA A 321 -6.14 -32.59 70.51
C ALA A 321 -5.47 -31.73 71.60
N MET A 322 -5.98 -30.52 71.87
CA MET A 322 -5.46 -29.64 72.92
C MET A 322 -5.64 -30.29 74.30
N MET A 323 -6.81 -30.85 74.60
CA MET A 323 -7.07 -31.63 75.81
C MET A 323 -6.11 -32.82 75.95
N CYS A 324 -5.81 -33.52 74.84
CA CYS A 324 -4.82 -34.60 74.84
C CYS A 324 -3.40 -34.12 75.18
N PHE A 325 -2.96 -32.97 74.67
CA PHE A 325 -1.63 -32.44 74.96
C PHE A 325 -1.51 -31.85 76.37
N GLU A 326 -2.58 -31.26 76.90
CA GLU A 326 -2.69 -30.88 78.32
C GLU A 326 -2.53 -32.12 79.22
N ARG A 327 -3.27 -33.20 78.95
CA ARG A 327 -3.16 -34.49 79.67
C ARG A 327 -1.79 -35.17 79.52
N ALA A 328 -1.13 -35.01 78.38
CA ALA A 328 0.25 -35.46 78.18
C ALA A 328 1.27 -34.61 78.96
N GLY A 329 0.93 -33.36 79.30
CA GLY A 329 1.84 -32.39 79.89
C GLY A 329 2.84 -31.80 78.87
N ASP A 330 2.41 -31.64 77.61
CA ASP A 330 3.22 -31.07 76.51
C ASP A 330 2.73 -29.64 76.16
N PRO A 331 3.20 -28.60 76.90
CA PRO A 331 2.74 -27.23 76.70
C PRO A 331 3.18 -26.63 75.36
N TYR A 332 4.13 -27.27 74.66
CA TYR A 332 4.52 -26.86 73.31
C TYR A 332 3.45 -27.28 72.30
N LYS A 333 3.04 -28.56 72.33
CA LYS A 333 1.99 -29.07 71.43
C LYS A 333 0.61 -28.54 71.78
N GLU A 334 0.31 -28.28 73.05
CA GLU A 334 -0.90 -27.58 73.48
C GLU A 334 -1.00 -26.19 72.81
N LYS A 335 0.04 -25.35 72.95
CA LYS A 335 0.10 -24.02 72.30
C LYS A 335 0.05 -24.11 70.78
N TRP A 336 0.79 -25.04 70.17
CA TRP A 336 0.77 -25.25 68.72
C TRP A 336 -0.64 -25.63 68.25
N THR A 337 -1.32 -26.52 68.96
CA THR A 337 -2.69 -26.96 68.65
C THR A 337 -3.69 -25.83 68.80
N LYS A 338 -3.59 -25.04 69.87
CA LYS A 338 -4.41 -23.84 70.07
C LYS A 338 -4.24 -22.84 68.92
N ALA A 339 -3.00 -22.54 68.51
CA ALA A 339 -2.72 -21.64 67.40
C ALA A 339 -3.23 -22.18 66.05
N ALA A 340 -3.08 -23.49 65.80
CA ALA A 340 -3.61 -24.14 64.61
C ALA A 340 -5.14 -24.11 64.57
N GLY A 341 -5.80 -24.37 65.70
CA GLY A 341 -7.26 -24.31 65.87
C GLY A 341 -7.82 -22.90 65.65
N LEU A 342 -7.20 -21.87 66.22
CA LEU A 342 -7.55 -20.47 66.00
C LEU A 342 -7.41 -20.07 64.52
N ARG A 343 -6.30 -20.45 63.88
CA ARG A 343 -6.09 -20.20 62.44
C ARG A 343 -7.12 -20.95 61.56
N ALA A 344 -7.44 -22.19 61.90
CA ALA A 344 -8.46 -22.97 61.20
C ALA A 344 -9.86 -22.38 61.38
N ALA A 345 -10.20 -21.91 62.59
CA ALA A 345 -11.44 -21.20 62.88
C ALA A 345 -11.57 -19.92 62.03
N ALA A 346 -10.52 -19.11 61.95
CA ALA A 346 -10.51 -17.91 61.11
C ALA A 346 -10.64 -18.24 59.62
N ASN A 347 -9.94 -19.25 59.11
CA ASN A 347 -10.05 -19.70 57.71
C ASN A 347 -11.49 -20.15 57.36
N ARG A 348 -12.19 -20.79 58.29
CA ARG A 348 -13.60 -21.21 58.11
C ARG A 348 -14.59 -20.04 58.01
N MET A 349 -14.22 -18.83 58.44
CA MET A 349 -15.14 -17.68 58.47
C MET A 349 -15.29 -16.92 57.12
N GLY A 350 -14.40 -17.17 56.15
CA GLY A 350 -14.65 -16.93 54.70
C GLY A 350 -14.80 -15.48 54.17
N GLY A 351 -14.13 -15.18 53.05
CA GLY A 351 -14.47 -14.10 52.11
C GLY A 351 -14.13 -12.66 52.52
N SER A 352 -14.40 -12.28 53.77
CA SER A 352 -14.00 -11.00 54.36
C SER A 352 -13.59 -11.24 55.80
N ILE A 353 -12.45 -10.68 56.23
CA ILE A 353 -11.93 -10.90 57.59
C ILE A 353 -12.87 -10.19 58.59
N SER A 354 -13.82 -10.95 59.14
CA SER A 354 -14.63 -10.52 60.29
C SER A 354 -13.71 -10.12 61.44
N GLU A 355 -14.14 -9.20 62.31
CA GLU A 355 -13.32 -8.76 63.45
C GLU A 355 -12.93 -9.95 64.35
N LEU A 356 -13.83 -10.93 64.51
CA LEU A 356 -13.52 -12.19 65.20
C LEU A 356 -12.44 -13.02 64.49
N ALA A 357 -12.43 -13.04 63.16
CA ALA A 357 -11.39 -13.70 62.38
C ALA A 357 -10.05 -12.94 62.44
N ARG A 358 -10.06 -11.60 62.58
CA ARG A 358 -8.85 -10.81 62.87
C ARG A 358 -8.27 -11.23 64.22
N VAL A 359 -9.07 -11.18 65.29
CA VAL A 359 -8.66 -11.57 66.65
C VAL A 359 -8.07 -12.99 66.65
N HIS A 360 -8.78 -13.98 66.08
CA HIS A 360 -8.27 -15.35 66.01
C HIS A 360 -6.96 -15.50 65.21
N LEU A 361 -6.76 -14.75 64.12
CA LEU A 361 -5.49 -14.78 63.38
C LEU A 361 -4.37 -14.09 64.14
N THR A 362 -4.63 -12.99 64.85
CA THR A 362 -3.64 -12.30 65.68
C THR A 362 -3.20 -13.19 66.84
N ASP A 363 -4.16 -13.73 67.60
CA ASP A 363 -3.89 -14.68 68.69
C ASP A 363 -3.10 -15.90 68.20
N ALA A 364 -3.48 -16.46 67.05
CA ALA A 364 -2.74 -17.56 66.43
C ALA A 364 -1.30 -17.15 66.08
N ALA A 365 -1.11 -16.01 65.42
CA ALA A 365 0.18 -15.52 64.98
C ALA A 365 1.14 -15.26 66.16
N GLU A 366 0.64 -14.65 67.24
CA GLU A 366 1.42 -14.39 68.44
C GLU A 366 1.78 -15.68 69.18
N ILE A 367 0.85 -16.63 69.31
CA ILE A 367 1.18 -17.95 69.86
C ILE A 367 2.24 -18.65 68.98
N PHE A 368 2.11 -18.63 67.65
CA PHE A 368 3.12 -19.15 66.72
C PHE A 368 4.49 -18.47 66.89
N GLU A 369 4.53 -17.16 67.13
CA GLU A 369 5.77 -16.43 67.44
C GLU A 369 6.39 -16.91 68.77
N THR A 370 5.59 -17.06 69.84
CA THR A 370 6.10 -17.53 71.14
C THR A 370 6.66 -18.96 71.14
N ILE A 371 6.20 -19.82 70.23
CA ILE A 371 6.71 -21.20 70.06
C ILE A 371 7.80 -21.32 68.98
N GLY A 372 8.30 -20.20 68.46
CA GLY A 372 9.37 -20.16 67.45
C GLY A 372 8.96 -20.61 66.04
N LYS A 373 7.65 -20.70 65.75
CA LYS A 373 7.14 -21.08 64.42
C LYS A 373 6.93 -19.85 63.53
N PHE A 374 8.00 -19.09 63.33
CA PHE A 374 7.98 -17.78 62.65
C PHE A 374 7.38 -17.81 61.23
N GLU A 375 7.61 -18.86 60.44
CA GLU A 375 6.98 -19.01 59.12
C GLU A 375 5.44 -19.08 59.21
N ILE A 376 4.90 -19.78 60.21
CA ILE A 376 3.46 -19.95 60.36
C ILE A 376 2.84 -18.66 60.91
N ALA A 377 3.54 -17.97 61.83
CA ALA A 377 3.18 -16.63 62.29
C ALA A 377 3.14 -15.63 61.12
N ALA A 378 4.19 -15.58 60.29
CA ALA A 378 4.25 -14.69 59.13
C ALA A 378 3.12 -14.96 58.12
N LYS A 379 2.77 -16.23 57.88
CA LYS A 379 1.58 -16.59 57.06
C LYS A 379 0.26 -16.08 57.68
N CYS A 380 0.13 -16.05 59.00
CA CYS A 380 -1.05 -15.44 59.65
C CYS A 380 -1.05 -13.91 59.50
N PHE A 381 0.10 -13.23 59.64
CA PHE A 381 0.22 -11.79 59.41
C PHE A 381 -0.04 -11.39 57.94
N ILE A 382 0.37 -12.21 56.96
CA ILE A 382 -0.02 -12.06 55.55
C ILE A 382 -1.54 -12.13 55.40
N GLN A 383 -2.21 -13.09 56.05
CA GLN A 383 -3.68 -13.20 56.02
C GLN A 383 -4.35 -11.97 56.67
N LEU A 384 -3.75 -11.37 57.71
CA LEU A 384 -4.18 -10.12 58.34
C LEU A 384 -3.89 -8.84 57.51
N LYS A 385 -3.08 -8.94 56.45
CA LYS A 385 -2.49 -7.85 55.66
C LYS A 385 -1.45 -6.99 56.42
N GLU A 386 -0.89 -7.52 57.52
CA GLU A 386 0.19 -6.90 58.28
C GLU A 386 1.56 -7.29 57.68
N PHE A 387 1.77 -6.92 56.41
CA PHE A 387 2.90 -7.39 55.62
C PHE A 387 4.26 -6.97 56.19
N GLU A 388 4.38 -5.78 56.78
CA GLU A 388 5.64 -5.33 57.42
C GLU A 388 6.06 -6.26 58.58
N ARG A 389 5.11 -6.64 59.46
CA ARG A 389 5.35 -7.57 60.57
C ARG A 389 5.68 -8.98 60.06
N ALA A 390 5.03 -9.43 58.97
CA ALA A 390 5.37 -10.68 58.30
C ALA A 390 6.80 -10.67 57.70
N GLY A 391 7.18 -9.60 57.01
CA GLY A 391 8.51 -9.44 56.42
C GLY A 391 9.63 -9.43 57.48
N LEU A 392 9.41 -8.75 58.61
CA LEU A 392 10.33 -8.77 59.75
C LEU A 392 10.50 -10.17 60.35
N LEU A 393 9.43 -10.98 60.43
CA LEU A 393 9.50 -12.35 60.93
C LEU A 393 10.26 -13.29 59.99
N TYR A 394 10.11 -13.13 58.66
CA TYR A 394 10.92 -13.87 57.68
C TYR A 394 12.41 -13.48 57.73
N LEU A 395 12.73 -12.19 57.97
CA LEU A 395 14.13 -11.75 58.17
C LEU A 395 14.76 -12.22 59.49
N LYS A 396 13.95 -12.39 60.55
CA LYS A 396 14.41 -12.75 61.90
C LYS A 396 14.68 -14.25 62.06
N ASN A 397 14.19 -15.09 61.16
CA ASN A 397 14.37 -16.53 61.22
C ASN A 397 15.84 -16.93 60.95
N SER A 398 16.48 -17.59 61.93
CA SER A 398 17.95 -17.73 61.98
C SER A 398 18.51 -18.97 61.27
N GLU A 399 17.67 -19.89 60.80
CA GLU A 399 18.12 -21.15 60.17
C GLU A 399 18.30 -20.98 58.65
N GLU A 400 17.28 -20.49 57.95
CA GLU A 400 17.37 -20.00 56.57
C GLU A 400 16.48 -18.75 56.43
N PRO A 401 17.02 -17.56 56.14
CA PRO A 401 16.22 -16.38 55.89
C PRO A 401 15.59 -16.49 54.50
N ARG A 402 14.26 -16.61 54.43
CA ARG A 402 13.54 -16.52 53.15
C ARG A 402 13.45 -15.07 52.70
N LEU A 403 14.55 -14.59 52.12
CA LEU A 403 14.70 -13.21 51.69
C LEU A 403 13.68 -12.84 50.60
N GLU A 404 13.26 -13.78 49.75
CA GLU A 404 12.21 -13.55 48.74
C GLU A 404 10.85 -13.31 49.42
N ASP A 405 10.35 -14.24 50.24
CA ASP A 405 9.12 -14.10 51.02
C ASP A 405 9.11 -12.80 51.85
N ALA A 406 10.26 -12.42 52.43
CA ALA A 406 10.43 -11.18 53.17
C ALA A 406 10.30 -9.94 52.27
N ALA A 407 11.00 -9.91 51.13
CA ALA A 407 10.99 -8.79 50.20
C ALA A 407 9.61 -8.61 49.53
N ASP A 408 8.92 -9.70 49.21
CA ASP A 408 7.52 -9.69 48.74
C ASP A 408 6.59 -9.07 49.80
N CYS A 409 6.78 -9.41 51.08
CA CYS A 409 6.04 -8.76 52.16
C CYS A 409 6.33 -7.25 52.25
N PHE A 410 7.59 -6.81 52.17
CA PHE A 410 7.91 -5.36 52.16
C PHE A 410 7.41 -4.64 50.90
N SER A 411 7.39 -5.32 49.76
CA SER A 411 6.82 -4.86 48.48
C SER A 411 5.31 -4.64 48.60
N LEU A 412 4.59 -5.58 49.22
CA LEU A 412 3.15 -5.46 49.52
C LEU A 412 2.84 -4.40 50.59
N ALA A 413 3.76 -4.15 51.53
CA ALA A 413 3.67 -3.07 52.51
C ALA A 413 3.92 -1.67 51.90
N GLY A 414 4.48 -1.58 50.69
CA GLY A 414 4.93 -0.33 50.08
C GLY A 414 6.27 0.19 50.63
N CYS A 415 7.00 -0.62 51.39
CA CYS A 415 8.32 -0.31 51.95
C CYS A 415 9.43 -0.52 50.90
N TRP A 416 9.35 0.20 49.78
CA TRP A 416 10.15 -0.05 48.57
C TRP A 416 11.67 -0.06 48.77
N SER A 417 12.21 0.73 49.71
CA SER A 417 13.63 0.77 50.04
C SER A 417 14.13 -0.55 50.64
N ILE A 418 13.43 -1.04 51.67
CA ILE A 418 13.72 -2.31 52.34
C ILE A 418 13.46 -3.46 51.36
N ALA A 419 12.37 -3.42 50.59
CA ALA A 419 12.08 -4.43 49.57
C ALA A 419 13.21 -4.54 48.53
N ALA A 420 13.67 -3.42 47.97
CA ALA A 420 14.77 -3.41 46.99
C ALA A 420 16.09 -3.93 47.60
N GLU A 421 16.44 -3.52 48.82
CA GLU A 421 17.64 -4.02 49.50
C GLU A 421 17.57 -5.53 49.75
N VAL A 422 16.43 -6.04 50.23
CA VAL A 422 16.25 -7.47 50.51
C VAL A 422 16.19 -8.29 49.21
N TYR A 423 15.52 -7.84 48.15
CA TYR A 423 15.62 -8.48 46.83
C TYR A 423 17.04 -8.47 46.27
N CYS A 424 17.81 -7.40 46.47
CA CYS A 424 19.23 -7.35 46.09
C CYS A 424 20.07 -8.35 46.89
N ARG A 425 19.77 -8.57 48.18
CA ARG A 425 20.42 -9.60 49.01
C ARG A 425 20.00 -11.03 48.66
N ALA A 426 18.80 -11.19 48.11
CA ALA A 426 18.26 -12.46 47.62
C ALA A 426 18.72 -12.83 46.19
N ASN A 427 19.46 -11.94 45.51
CA ASN A 427 19.79 -12.02 44.08
C ASN A 427 18.56 -11.98 43.12
N CYS A 428 17.38 -11.53 43.59
CA CYS A 428 16.17 -11.39 42.78
C CYS A 428 16.17 -10.08 41.96
N LEU A 429 17.07 -9.99 40.98
CA LEU A 429 17.32 -8.77 40.19
C LEU A 429 16.06 -8.15 39.54
N PRO A 430 15.13 -8.91 38.93
CA PRO A 430 13.90 -8.36 38.34
C PRO A 430 13.00 -7.67 39.37
N ASN A 431 12.87 -8.28 40.55
CA ASN A 431 12.00 -7.77 41.61
C ASN A 431 12.63 -6.55 42.30
N CYS A 432 13.97 -6.53 42.44
CA CYS A 432 14.71 -5.36 42.91
C CYS A 432 14.49 -4.13 42.01
N LEU A 433 14.71 -4.26 40.69
CA LEU A 433 14.45 -3.16 39.74
C LEU A 433 12.98 -2.73 39.74
N THR A 434 12.05 -3.68 39.87
CA THR A 434 10.61 -3.40 40.01
C THR A 434 10.32 -2.61 41.29
N ALA A 435 10.94 -2.94 42.42
CA ALA A 435 10.82 -2.18 43.67
C ALA A 435 11.43 -0.77 43.52
N CYS A 436 12.58 -0.63 42.86
CA CYS A 436 13.19 0.68 42.58
C CYS A 436 12.31 1.56 41.67
N THR A 437 11.70 1.02 40.60
CA THR A 437 10.80 1.81 39.73
C THR A 437 9.51 2.26 40.43
N LYS A 438 8.98 1.45 41.37
CA LYS A 438 7.77 1.77 42.15
C LYS A 438 8.06 2.75 43.30
N GLY A 439 9.20 2.60 43.95
CA GLY A 439 9.68 3.49 45.02
C GLY A 439 10.33 4.78 44.54
N ASN A 440 10.49 4.99 43.23
CA ASN A 440 11.23 6.10 42.62
C ASN A 440 12.69 6.22 43.12
N LEU A 441 13.33 5.07 43.38
CA LEU A 441 14.67 4.96 43.96
C LEU A 441 15.76 4.97 42.88
N LEU A 442 15.86 6.09 42.15
CA LEU A 442 16.66 6.23 40.93
C LEU A 442 18.15 5.91 41.16
N GLU A 443 18.78 6.58 42.13
CA GLU A 443 20.20 6.42 42.46
C GLU A 443 20.52 5.03 43.05
N ALA A 444 19.65 4.51 43.94
CA ALA A 444 19.85 3.18 44.51
C ALA A 444 19.76 2.08 43.44
N GLY A 445 18.80 2.19 42.51
CA GLY A 445 18.69 1.27 41.38
C GLY A 445 19.92 1.32 40.46
N LEU A 446 20.50 2.51 40.23
CA LEU A 446 21.75 2.64 39.47
C LEU A 446 22.93 1.98 40.21
N LEU A 447 23.09 2.23 41.50
CA LEU A 447 24.13 1.60 42.34
C LEU A 447 24.00 0.07 42.39
N PHE A 448 22.77 -0.46 42.43
CA PHE A 448 22.55 -1.91 42.32
C PHE A 448 22.97 -2.45 40.96
N ILE A 449 22.60 -1.78 39.85
CA ILE A 449 23.04 -2.16 38.49
C ILE A 449 24.57 -2.14 38.36
N GLU A 450 25.24 -1.13 38.92
CA GLU A 450 26.71 -1.03 38.91
C GLU A 450 27.37 -2.15 39.73
N LYS A 451 26.82 -2.45 40.91
CA LYS A 451 27.29 -3.56 41.76
C LYS A 451 27.15 -4.91 41.05
N TRP A 452 25.99 -5.21 40.48
CA TRP A 452 25.76 -6.46 39.73
C TRP A 452 26.63 -6.58 38.48
N LYS A 453 27.03 -5.46 37.88
CA LYS A 453 28.00 -5.43 36.78
C LYS A 453 29.43 -5.73 37.26
N ALA A 454 29.81 -5.30 38.47
CA ALA A 454 31.08 -5.67 39.07
C ALA A 454 31.13 -7.15 39.52
N ASP A 455 29.99 -7.70 39.95
CA ASP A 455 29.84 -9.10 40.39
C ASP A 455 29.78 -10.12 39.21
N GLY A 456 29.92 -9.68 37.95
CA GLY A 456 30.02 -10.55 36.76
C GLY A 456 28.71 -11.24 36.31
N ILE A 457 27.57 -10.88 36.90
CA ILE A 457 26.30 -11.60 36.72
C ILE A 457 25.76 -11.53 35.28
N PHE A 458 26.20 -10.54 34.49
CA PHE A 458 25.79 -10.36 33.09
C PHE A 458 26.54 -11.24 32.06
N ASP A 459 27.57 -11.98 32.49
CA ASP A 459 28.38 -12.87 31.61
C ASP A 459 27.88 -14.34 31.60
N GLY A 460 26.81 -14.64 32.35
CA GLY A 460 26.12 -15.94 32.36
C GLY A 460 25.08 -16.13 31.25
N ASP A 461 24.50 -17.33 31.20
CA ASP A 461 23.76 -17.91 30.07
C ASP A 461 22.75 -17.01 29.33
N ALA A 462 22.65 -17.20 28.00
CA ALA A 462 22.09 -16.20 27.09
C ALA A 462 20.55 -16.04 27.13
N ALA A 463 19.82 -16.95 27.79
CA ALA A 463 18.35 -16.97 27.78
C ALA A 463 17.74 -16.12 28.91
N GLU A 464 18.13 -16.33 30.17
CA GLU A 464 17.62 -15.54 31.30
C GLU A 464 18.13 -14.09 31.27
N THR A 465 19.32 -13.85 30.71
CA THR A 465 19.89 -12.51 30.62
C THR A 465 19.14 -11.58 29.66
N GLN A 466 18.31 -12.07 28.73
CA GLN A 466 17.58 -11.22 27.78
C GLN A 466 16.45 -10.42 28.46
N GLY A 467 15.58 -11.08 29.23
CA GLY A 467 14.52 -10.39 29.99
C GLY A 467 15.09 -9.43 31.04
N LEU A 468 16.24 -9.76 31.63
CA LEU A 468 16.96 -8.87 32.55
C LEU A 468 17.54 -7.63 31.82
N LYS A 469 18.07 -7.79 30.61
CA LYS A 469 18.54 -6.67 29.76
C LYS A 469 17.39 -5.73 29.39
N GLU A 470 16.19 -6.26 29.12
CA GLU A 470 14.98 -5.49 28.83
C GLU A 470 14.48 -4.71 30.05
N LEU A 471 14.35 -5.35 31.22
CA LEU A 471 13.97 -4.68 32.47
C LEU A 471 14.97 -3.59 32.90
N LYS A 472 16.27 -3.84 32.72
CA LYS A 472 17.33 -2.83 32.92
C LYS A 472 17.12 -1.63 31.98
N GLN A 473 16.80 -1.88 30.71
CA GLN A 473 16.58 -0.82 29.73
C GLN A 473 15.33 0.00 30.06
N GLU A 474 14.22 -0.63 30.45
CA GLU A 474 12.99 0.05 30.89
C GLU A 474 13.24 0.95 32.12
N PHE A 475 13.98 0.45 33.12
CA PHE A 475 14.38 1.24 34.28
C PHE A 475 15.19 2.48 33.85
N LEU A 476 16.23 2.30 33.04
CA LEU A 476 17.11 3.39 32.60
C LEU A 476 16.38 4.43 31.74
N GLU A 477 15.49 4.01 30.84
CA GLU A 477 14.66 4.91 30.02
C GLU A 477 13.70 5.73 30.88
N LYS A 478 13.06 5.10 31.88
CA LYS A 478 12.17 5.80 32.82
C LYS A 478 12.93 6.82 33.67
N CYS A 479 14.12 6.47 34.16
CA CYS A 479 15.00 7.39 34.89
C CYS A 479 15.45 8.57 34.02
N ALA A 480 15.93 8.30 32.80
CA ALA A 480 16.32 9.34 31.85
C ALA A 480 15.14 10.28 31.50
N PHE A 481 13.94 9.74 31.31
CA PHE A 481 12.74 10.51 31.03
C PHE A 481 12.33 11.43 32.20
N LEU A 482 12.43 10.96 33.45
CA LEU A 482 12.17 11.79 34.63
C LEU A 482 13.14 12.97 34.72
N HIS A 483 14.45 12.76 34.49
CA HIS A 483 15.42 13.86 34.46
C HIS A 483 15.23 14.80 33.27
N HIS A 484 14.80 14.29 32.11
CA HIS A 484 14.42 15.11 30.96
C HIS A 484 13.24 16.05 31.28
N GLN A 485 12.19 15.57 31.96
CA GLN A 485 11.06 16.43 32.37
C GLN A 485 11.49 17.58 33.29
N VAL A 486 12.48 17.33 34.16
CA VAL A 486 13.05 18.33 35.07
C VAL A 486 14.08 19.25 34.37
N LYS A 487 14.42 18.97 33.10
CA LYS A 487 15.45 19.64 32.29
C LYS A 487 16.88 19.52 32.84
N ASP A 488 17.16 18.47 33.61
CA ASP A 488 18.53 18.15 34.04
C ASP A 488 19.19 17.23 33.00
N THR A 489 19.79 17.84 31.98
CA THR A 489 20.44 17.12 30.88
C THR A 489 21.70 16.36 31.32
N ASN A 490 22.42 16.87 32.32
CA ASN A 490 23.59 16.21 32.89
C ASN A 490 23.22 14.90 33.60
N SER A 491 22.19 14.91 34.44
CA SER A 491 21.74 13.68 35.11
C SER A 491 21.03 12.74 34.14
N MET A 492 20.24 13.25 33.18
CA MET A 492 19.68 12.44 32.09
C MET A 492 20.78 11.64 31.37
N MET A 493 21.88 12.28 30.99
CA MET A 493 22.98 11.62 30.27
C MET A 493 23.73 10.55 31.10
N LYS A 494 23.67 10.60 32.44
CA LYS A 494 24.16 9.50 33.29
C LYS A 494 23.33 8.23 33.13
N PHE A 495 22.02 8.33 32.87
CA PHE A 495 21.14 7.18 32.64
C PHE A 495 21.10 6.73 31.17
N VAL A 496 21.32 7.64 30.22
CA VAL A 496 21.39 7.30 28.78
C VAL A 496 22.69 6.58 28.41
N ARG A 497 23.86 7.00 28.92
CA ARG A 497 25.15 6.36 28.61
C ARG A 497 25.24 4.86 28.94
N PRO A 498 24.59 4.32 30.00
CA PRO A 498 24.52 2.89 30.29
C PRO A 498 23.50 2.05 29.49
N PHE A 499 22.78 2.65 28.53
CA PHE A 499 21.82 1.94 27.66
C PHE A 499 22.50 0.79 26.89
N ASN A 500 21.71 -0.25 26.57
CA ASN A 500 22.26 -1.48 26.00
C ASN A 500 22.75 -1.34 24.54
N SER A 501 22.40 -0.27 23.82
CA SER A 501 22.94 0.00 22.48
C SER A 501 22.92 1.49 22.11
N LEU A 502 23.83 1.89 21.21
CA LEU A 502 23.87 3.24 20.64
C LEU A 502 22.57 3.61 19.91
N ASN A 503 21.90 2.64 19.27
CA ASN A 503 20.63 2.89 18.59
C ASN A 503 19.50 3.24 19.57
N LEU A 504 19.47 2.64 20.76
CA LEU A 504 18.51 3.02 21.80
C LEU A 504 18.80 4.43 22.34
N MET A 505 20.08 4.79 22.52
CA MET A 505 20.48 6.15 22.91
C MET A 505 20.01 7.17 21.86
N ARG A 506 20.28 6.91 20.57
CA ARG A 506 19.81 7.72 19.44
C ARG A 506 18.30 7.86 19.43
N THR A 507 17.56 6.76 19.48
CA THR A 507 16.09 6.78 19.46
C THR A 507 15.54 7.59 20.62
N PHE A 508 16.04 7.39 21.85
CA PHE A 508 15.60 8.16 23.01
C PHE A 508 15.87 9.66 22.85
N LEU A 509 17.09 10.05 22.48
CA LEU A 509 17.47 11.47 22.35
C LEU A 509 16.72 12.16 21.20
N VAL A 510 16.49 11.47 20.07
CA VAL A 510 15.71 11.99 18.94
C VAL A 510 14.23 12.14 19.32
N THR A 511 13.63 11.16 19.99
CA THR A 511 12.22 11.21 20.44
C THR A 511 11.98 12.36 21.42
N HIS A 512 12.95 12.67 22.27
CA HIS A 512 12.87 13.74 23.28
C HIS A 512 13.49 15.09 22.83
N ILE A 513 13.93 15.19 21.56
CA ILE A 513 14.48 16.41 20.95
C ILE A 513 15.75 16.93 21.68
N CYS A 514 16.53 16.05 22.30
CA CYS A 514 17.82 16.33 22.93
C CYS A 514 18.96 16.32 21.90
N LEU A 515 18.92 17.28 20.95
CA LEU A 515 19.82 17.34 19.80
C LEU A 515 21.23 17.87 20.13
N ASP A 516 21.41 18.54 21.27
CA ASP A 516 22.73 18.93 21.79
C ASP A 516 23.48 17.72 22.33
N GLU A 517 22.82 16.97 23.21
CA GLU A 517 23.35 15.76 23.82
C GLU A 517 23.61 14.67 22.77
N LEU A 518 22.75 14.56 21.75
CA LEU A 518 22.98 13.66 20.61
C LEU A 518 24.23 14.05 19.81
N GLY A 519 24.41 15.35 19.52
CA GLY A 519 25.59 15.83 18.80
C GLY A 519 26.90 15.59 19.57
N VAL A 520 26.88 15.79 20.89
CA VAL A 520 28.01 15.45 21.78
C VAL A 520 28.25 13.95 21.80
N LEU A 521 27.21 13.12 21.96
CA LEU A 521 27.33 11.66 21.97
C LEU A 521 27.91 11.13 20.66
N GLU A 522 27.39 11.52 19.49
CA GLU A 522 27.95 11.09 18.20
C GLU A 522 29.40 11.56 18.00
N THR A 523 29.78 12.71 18.57
CA THR A 523 31.18 13.19 18.55
C THR A 523 32.07 12.37 19.49
N GLU A 524 31.60 12.01 20.70
CA GLU A 524 32.30 11.11 21.64
C GLU A 524 32.55 9.72 21.02
N PHE A 525 31.60 9.22 20.21
CA PHE A 525 31.72 7.95 19.49
C PHE A 525 32.40 8.05 18.10
N GLY A 526 32.85 9.24 17.68
CA GLY A 526 33.58 9.44 16.42
C GLY A 526 32.72 9.41 15.14
N ASN A 527 31.39 9.41 15.25
CA ASN A 527 30.45 9.33 14.12
C ASN A 527 30.21 10.72 13.49
N CYS A 528 31.24 11.27 12.84
CA CYS A 528 31.21 12.64 12.32
C CYS A 528 30.04 12.91 11.35
N MET A 529 29.57 11.91 10.59
CA MET A 529 28.41 12.04 9.71
C MET A 529 27.10 12.26 10.48
N GLU A 530 26.87 11.55 11.59
CA GLU A 530 25.64 11.67 12.37
C GLU A 530 25.65 12.89 13.31
N ALA A 531 26.82 13.28 13.80
CA ALA A 531 27.02 14.56 14.47
C ALA A 531 26.71 15.74 13.52
N ALA A 532 27.14 15.66 12.25
CA ALA A 532 26.83 16.66 11.25
C ALA A 532 25.37 16.64 10.78
N ASN A 533 24.73 15.46 10.69
CA ASN A 533 23.28 15.35 10.49
C ASN A 533 22.52 16.02 11.64
N SER A 534 22.98 15.88 12.89
CA SER A 534 22.40 16.52 14.07
C SER A 534 22.54 18.06 14.05
N ALA A 535 23.67 18.58 13.58
CA ALA A 535 23.85 20.02 13.34
C ALA A 535 22.97 20.54 12.17
N LYS A 536 22.88 19.78 11.07
CA LYS A 536 22.00 20.06 9.94
C LYS A 536 20.52 20.04 10.33
N LEU A 537 20.11 19.13 11.20
CA LEU A 537 18.78 19.05 11.81
C LEU A 537 18.42 20.30 12.62
N ARG A 538 19.41 20.98 13.20
CA ARG A 538 19.28 22.26 13.91
C ARG A 538 19.18 23.47 12.98
N GLY A 539 19.57 23.31 11.70
CA GLY A 539 19.73 24.40 10.74
C GLY A 539 21.12 25.04 10.72
N ASP A 540 22.05 24.61 11.60
CA ASP A 540 23.43 25.09 11.59
C ASP A 540 24.30 24.28 10.62
N LEU A 541 24.17 24.64 9.33
CA LEU A 541 24.94 24.04 8.25
C LEU A 541 26.45 24.31 8.36
N LEU A 542 26.87 25.41 8.99
CA LEU A 542 28.29 25.74 9.10
C LEU A 542 28.96 24.87 10.16
N LEU A 543 28.35 24.70 11.32
CA LEU A 543 28.79 23.74 12.34
C LEU A 543 28.83 22.31 11.78
N GLY A 544 27.80 21.91 11.03
CA GLY A 544 27.76 20.61 10.36
C GLY A 544 28.91 20.41 9.36
N ALA A 545 29.22 21.43 8.55
CA ALA A 545 30.36 21.38 7.63
C ALA A 545 31.71 21.33 8.37
N GLU A 546 31.88 22.05 9.49
CA GLU A 546 33.10 22.00 10.30
C GLU A 546 33.30 20.66 11.02
N ILE A 547 32.23 20.01 11.47
CA ILE A 547 32.28 18.65 12.05
C ILE A 547 32.76 17.64 11.00
N LEU A 548 32.24 17.73 9.76
CA LEU A 548 32.68 16.87 8.66
C LEU A 548 34.11 17.17 8.21
N GLU A 549 34.51 18.44 8.17
CA GLU A 549 35.89 18.87 7.85
C GLU A 549 36.89 18.30 8.88
N LYS A 550 36.57 18.39 10.18
CA LYS A 550 37.38 17.78 11.26
C LYS A 550 37.33 16.25 11.23
N GLY A 551 36.22 15.67 10.76
CA GLY A 551 36.03 14.23 10.60
C GLY A 551 36.60 13.62 9.31
N GLY A 552 37.28 14.41 8.47
CA GLY A 552 37.85 13.93 7.20
C GLY A 552 36.85 13.71 6.05
N CYS A 553 35.58 14.05 6.24
CA CYS A 553 34.51 13.93 5.24
C CYS A 553 34.46 15.19 4.34
N TYR A 554 35.54 15.43 3.60
CA TYR A 554 35.76 16.67 2.85
C TYR A 554 34.74 16.94 1.73
N GLU A 555 34.20 15.89 1.08
CA GLU A 555 33.22 16.05 0.00
C GLU A 555 31.88 16.60 0.53
N GLU A 556 31.32 15.98 1.56
CA GLU A 556 30.09 16.42 2.22
C GLU A 556 30.24 17.79 2.88
N ALA A 557 31.38 18.07 3.54
CA ALA A 557 31.69 19.40 4.08
C ALA A 557 31.65 20.48 2.98
N SER A 558 32.20 20.17 1.80
CA SER A 558 32.17 21.06 0.63
C SER A 558 30.75 21.26 0.10
N ARG A 559 29.96 20.19 -0.04
CA ARG A 559 28.56 20.24 -0.51
C ARG A 559 27.67 21.05 0.46
N ILE A 560 27.80 20.85 1.77
CA ILE A 560 27.03 21.60 2.78
C ILE A 560 27.41 23.09 2.78
N THR A 561 28.70 23.41 2.62
CA THR A 561 29.15 24.81 2.48
C THR A 561 28.52 25.48 1.25
N LEU A 562 28.49 24.82 0.09
CA LEU A 562 27.83 25.35 -1.10
C LEU A 562 26.31 25.46 -0.94
N LEU A 563 25.66 24.51 -0.26
CA LEU A 563 24.23 24.57 0.05
C LEU A 563 23.91 25.81 0.91
N TYR A 564 24.69 26.08 1.94
CA TYR A 564 24.55 27.28 2.75
C TYR A 564 24.69 28.56 1.90
N VAL A 565 25.63 28.60 0.96
CA VAL A 565 25.81 29.74 0.04
C VAL A 565 24.63 29.88 -0.93
N LEU A 566 24.10 28.79 -1.47
CA LEU A 566 22.93 28.78 -2.36
C LEU A 566 21.68 29.32 -1.64
N VAL A 567 21.36 28.76 -0.47
CA VAL A 567 20.16 29.12 0.31
C VAL A 567 20.20 30.59 0.73
N ASN A 568 21.32 31.09 1.26
CA ASN A 568 21.45 32.49 1.63
C ASN A 568 21.56 33.45 0.42
N SER A 569 21.97 32.96 -0.76
CA SER A 569 21.90 33.76 -1.99
C SER A 569 20.48 33.89 -2.54
N LEU A 570 19.63 32.87 -2.40
CA LEU A 570 18.25 32.87 -2.90
C LEU A 570 17.27 33.56 -1.94
N TRP A 571 17.35 33.22 -0.65
CA TRP A 571 16.32 33.51 0.36
C TRP A 571 16.79 34.48 1.44
N ILE A 572 17.54 35.52 1.05
CA ILE A 572 17.65 36.74 1.85
C ILE A 572 16.25 37.31 2.09
N THR A 573 16.03 37.91 3.27
CA THR A 573 14.80 38.61 3.66
C THR A 573 14.27 39.52 2.54
N GLY A 574 13.05 39.23 2.06
CA GLY A 574 12.40 39.98 0.97
C GLY A 574 12.78 39.57 -0.45
N SER A 575 13.68 38.59 -0.64
CA SER A 575 13.97 38.01 -1.95
C SER A 575 12.87 37.04 -2.41
N LYS A 576 12.60 37.00 -3.72
CA LYS A 576 11.68 36.04 -4.37
C LYS A 576 12.39 34.77 -4.88
N GLY A 577 13.63 34.53 -4.46
CA GLY A 577 14.50 33.48 -5.00
C GLY A 577 15.48 34.06 -6.01
N TRP A 578 15.33 33.71 -7.29
CA TRP A 578 16.18 34.22 -8.37
C TRP A 578 15.90 35.71 -8.69
N PRO A 579 16.89 36.53 -9.08
CA PRO A 579 18.32 36.24 -9.20
C PRO A 579 19.07 36.28 -7.86
N LEU A 580 20.14 35.48 -7.78
CA LEU A 580 21.03 35.35 -6.63
C LEU A 580 21.44 36.72 -6.05
N LYS A 581 21.33 36.86 -4.73
CA LYS A 581 21.69 38.03 -3.94
C LYS A 581 23.07 37.88 -3.31
N LYS A 582 23.60 39.01 -2.87
CA LYS A 582 24.87 39.12 -2.13
C LYS A 582 24.62 39.13 -0.63
N PHE A 583 25.43 38.38 0.12
CA PHE A 583 25.45 38.38 1.58
C PHE A 583 26.90 38.39 2.11
N LEU A 584 27.09 38.61 3.42
CA LEU A 584 28.43 38.63 4.04
C LEU A 584 29.17 37.30 3.84
N ASN A 585 30.49 37.35 3.65
CA ASN A 585 31.39 36.19 3.56
C ASN A 585 31.11 35.21 2.39
N LYS A 586 30.20 35.54 1.46
CA LYS A 586 29.83 34.68 0.31
C LYS A 586 31.05 34.16 -0.48
N GLU A 587 31.93 35.05 -0.95
CA GLU A 587 33.10 34.65 -1.75
C GLU A 587 34.16 33.91 -0.90
N GLU A 588 34.25 34.18 0.40
CA GLU A 588 35.13 33.47 1.34
C GLU A 588 34.66 32.02 1.60
N LEU A 589 33.34 31.81 1.70
CA LEU A 589 32.77 30.46 1.80
C LEU A 589 32.92 29.68 0.48
N LEU A 590 32.84 30.37 -0.67
CA LEU A 590 33.12 29.77 -1.97
C LEU A 590 34.60 29.39 -2.15
N THR A 591 35.55 30.18 -1.62
CA THR A 591 36.97 29.78 -1.63
C THR A 591 37.28 28.70 -0.60
N LYS A 592 36.68 28.73 0.60
CA LYS A 592 36.79 27.65 1.61
C LYS A 592 36.31 26.32 1.02
N SER A 593 35.12 26.30 0.40
CA SER A 593 34.57 25.10 -0.24
C SER A 593 35.49 24.54 -1.34
N LYS A 594 36.09 25.39 -2.19
CA LYS A 594 37.09 24.96 -3.18
C LYS A 594 38.35 24.39 -2.54
N LEU A 595 38.83 24.98 -1.44
CA LEU A 595 40.01 24.51 -0.73
C LEU A 595 39.79 23.13 -0.11
N ILE A 596 38.64 22.91 0.53
CA ILE A 596 38.23 21.62 1.08
C ILE A 596 38.07 20.58 -0.05
N ALA A 597 37.42 20.93 -1.17
CA ALA A 597 37.26 20.00 -2.28
C ALA A 597 38.59 19.58 -2.92
N LYS A 598 39.65 20.38 -2.78
CA LYS A 598 40.99 20.05 -3.31
C LYS A 598 41.68 18.93 -2.53
N THR A 599 41.23 18.61 -1.30
CA THR A 599 41.82 17.52 -0.51
C THR A 599 41.19 16.15 -0.79
N SER A 600 40.17 16.05 -1.65
CA SER A 600 39.52 14.78 -2.03
C SER A 600 39.99 14.24 -3.39
N ASN A 601 39.39 14.70 -4.50
CA ASN A 601 39.59 14.15 -5.85
C ASN A 601 39.44 15.24 -6.93
N ASP A 602 40.26 15.21 -7.98
CA ASP A 602 40.26 16.18 -9.08
C ASP A 602 38.88 16.33 -9.76
N ASN A 603 38.17 15.21 -9.98
CA ASN A 603 36.81 15.25 -10.56
C ASN A 603 35.80 15.94 -9.65
N PHE A 604 35.94 15.77 -8.33
CA PHE A 604 35.08 16.43 -7.34
C PHE A 604 35.46 17.92 -7.19
N TYR A 605 36.75 18.23 -7.23
CA TYR A 605 37.24 19.61 -7.25
C TYR A 605 36.76 20.37 -8.50
N GLU A 606 36.75 19.75 -9.68
CA GLU A 606 36.18 20.34 -10.91
C GLU A 606 34.68 20.62 -10.73
N LEU A 607 33.92 19.66 -10.18
CA LEU A 607 32.49 19.81 -9.88
C LEU A 607 32.22 20.96 -8.90
N ILE A 608 32.96 21.04 -7.80
CA ILE A 608 32.84 22.13 -6.81
C ILE A 608 33.24 23.47 -7.41
N CYS A 609 34.28 23.50 -8.28
CA CYS A 609 34.65 24.72 -9.00
C CYS A 609 33.55 25.20 -9.95
N LEU A 610 32.90 24.29 -10.67
CA LEU A 610 31.74 24.57 -11.53
C LEU A 610 30.57 25.12 -10.70
N VAL A 611 30.15 24.43 -9.64
CA VAL A 611 29.01 24.86 -8.81
C VAL A 611 29.31 26.21 -8.13
N ALA A 612 30.49 26.37 -7.54
CA ALA A 612 30.90 27.65 -6.96
C ALA A 612 30.95 28.80 -7.98
N SER A 613 31.34 28.53 -9.23
CA SER A 613 31.32 29.55 -10.30
C SER A 613 29.90 29.88 -10.77
N SER A 614 28.98 28.91 -10.73
CA SER A 614 27.56 29.17 -10.98
C SER A 614 26.90 30.02 -9.87
N LEU A 615 27.36 29.91 -8.62
CA LEU A 615 26.94 30.71 -7.47
C LEU A 615 27.61 32.10 -7.36
N SER A 616 28.79 32.27 -7.97
CA SER A 616 29.53 33.54 -7.96
C SER A 616 28.87 34.61 -8.83
N GLU A 617 29.13 35.87 -8.46
CA GLU A 617 28.56 37.09 -9.04
C GLU A 617 29.39 37.68 -10.19
N LYS A 618 30.51 37.04 -10.57
CA LYS A 618 31.30 37.48 -11.74
C LYS A 618 30.47 37.37 -13.01
N ASP A 619 30.25 38.50 -13.70
CA ASP A 619 29.61 38.57 -15.02
C ASP A 619 30.42 37.74 -16.02
N SER A 620 30.01 36.47 -16.18
CA SER A 620 30.65 35.51 -17.07
C SER A 620 30.25 35.85 -18.52
N SER A 621 31.19 35.79 -19.46
CA SER A 621 30.83 36.04 -20.86
C SER A 621 29.91 34.93 -21.40
N LEU A 622 29.15 35.21 -22.47
CA LEU A 622 28.23 34.22 -23.05
C LEU A 622 28.96 32.92 -23.44
N ALA A 623 30.21 33.01 -23.91
CA ALA A 623 31.07 31.86 -24.19
C ALA A 623 31.40 31.07 -22.92
N GLU A 624 31.88 31.72 -21.85
CA GLU A 624 32.17 31.06 -20.56
C GLU A 624 30.93 30.37 -19.96
N MET A 625 29.75 30.97 -20.07
CA MET A 625 28.50 30.33 -19.65
C MET A 625 28.14 29.11 -20.50
N GLY A 626 28.45 29.14 -21.80
CA GLY A 626 28.33 27.99 -22.71
C GLY A 626 29.29 26.86 -22.35
N ASP A 627 30.56 27.17 -22.13
CA ASP A 627 31.60 26.19 -21.75
C ASP A 627 31.31 25.56 -20.38
N CYS A 628 30.83 26.37 -19.43
CA CYS A 628 30.36 25.88 -18.13
C CYS A 628 29.10 25.03 -18.24
N LEU A 629 28.16 25.37 -19.13
CA LEU A 629 26.98 24.54 -19.41
C LEU A 629 27.40 23.18 -20.00
N ALA A 630 28.29 23.17 -21.00
CA ALA A 630 28.83 21.93 -21.58
C ALA A 630 29.56 21.08 -20.53
N THR A 631 30.37 21.70 -19.67
CA THR A 631 31.03 21.02 -18.54
C THR A 631 30.01 20.48 -17.53
N SER A 632 28.93 21.21 -17.23
CA SER A 632 27.87 20.74 -16.33
C SER A 632 27.13 19.52 -16.86
N GLN A 633 26.90 19.45 -18.17
CA GLN A 633 26.31 18.31 -18.86
C GLN A 633 27.28 17.11 -18.89
N ARG A 634 28.58 17.35 -19.14
CA ARG A 634 29.62 16.29 -19.09
C ARG A 634 29.76 15.67 -17.69
N LEU A 635 29.63 16.48 -16.63
CA LEU A 635 29.67 16.04 -15.24
C LEU A 635 28.30 15.57 -14.69
N GLY A 636 27.23 15.66 -15.49
CA GLY A 636 25.86 15.25 -15.11
C GLY A 636 25.23 16.06 -13.97
N HIS A 637 25.70 17.28 -13.70
CA HIS A 637 25.27 18.05 -12.53
C HIS A 637 24.02 18.90 -12.80
N PHE A 638 22.86 18.25 -12.68
CA PHE A 638 21.51 18.79 -12.92
C PHE A 638 21.29 20.23 -12.41
N GLY A 639 21.69 20.53 -11.17
CA GLY A 639 21.51 21.87 -10.60
C GLY A 639 22.38 22.96 -11.23
N ALA A 640 23.59 22.62 -11.70
CA ALA A 640 24.46 23.57 -12.39
C ALA A 640 23.94 23.85 -13.81
N GLU A 641 23.47 22.82 -14.52
CA GLU A 641 22.82 22.98 -15.82
C GLU A 641 21.66 24.00 -15.72
N ILE A 642 20.74 23.82 -14.76
CA ILE A 642 19.58 24.72 -14.58
C ILE A 642 20.02 26.16 -14.33
N MET A 643 21.04 26.39 -13.47
CA MET A 643 21.50 27.75 -13.18
C MET A 643 22.24 28.40 -14.36
N TYR A 644 23.06 27.66 -15.12
CA TYR A 644 23.70 28.21 -16.33
C TYR A 644 22.69 28.47 -17.45
N LEU A 645 21.73 27.56 -17.68
CA LEU A 645 20.60 27.78 -18.59
C LEU A 645 19.82 29.05 -18.21
N ARG A 646 19.57 29.28 -16.91
CA ARG A 646 18.89 30.50 -16.45
C ARG A 646 19.75 31.75 -16.62
N LYS A 647 21.05 31.71 -16.33
CA LYS A 647 21.98 32.84 -16.59
C LYS A 647 22.02 33.21 -18.09
N ILE A 648 22.03 32.22 -18.98
CA ILE A 648 21.98 32.43 -20.44
C ILE A 648 20.64 33.04 -20.88
N LEU A 649 19.51 32.56 -20.34
CA LEU A 649 18.19 33.17 -20.60
C LEU A 649 18.10 34.61 -20.10
N ASP A 650 18.60 34.91 -18.89
CA ASP A 650 18.66 36.26 -18.37
C ASP A 650 19.55 37.17 -19.26
N TYR A 651 20.64 36.65 -19.84
CA TYR A 651 21.45 37.38 -20.84
C TYR A 651 20.64 37.72 -22.09
N HIS A 652 19.94 36.73 -22.67
CA HIS A 652 19.05 36.93 -23.81
C HIS A 652 17.96 37.98 -23.58
N LEU A 653 17.36 37.98 -22.38
CA LEU A 653 16.31 38.93 -22.00
C LEU A 653 16.87 40.35 -21.82
N LYS A 654 18.05 40.51 -21.22
CA LYS A 654 18.73 41.80 -21.02
C LYS A 654 19.28 42.41 -22.31
N LEU A 655 19.70 41.61 -23.29
CA LEU A 655 20.32 42.10 -24.53
C LEU A 655 19.35 42.96 -25.37
N ARG A 656 19.83 44.04 -25.99
CA ARG A 656 18.98 44.88 -26.87
C ARG A 656 18.57 44.10 -28.13
N PHE A 657 17.32 44.28 -28.58
CA PHE A 657 16.76 43.59 -29.75
C PHE A 657 17.53 43.86 -31.07
N ALA A 658 18.20 45.02 -31.18
CA ALA A 658 19.04 45.35 -32.32
C ALA A 658 20.33 44.49 -32.43
N ASN A 659 20.68 43.73 -31.39
CA ASN A 659 21.86 42.85 -31.35
C ASN A 659 21.49 41.38 -31.60
N TYR A 660 20.24 41.07 -31.94
CA TYR A 660 19.83 39.73 -32.39
C TYR A 660 20.14 39.58 -33.88
N GLU A 661 20.83 38.50 -34.24
CA GLU A 661 21.08 38.17 -35.65
C GLU A 661 19.79 37.68 -36.33
N HIS A 662 19.69 37.91 -37.63
CA HIS A 662 18.56 37.45 -38.45
C HIS A 662 18.77 35.97 -38.80
N ASP A 663 17.81 35.14 -38.40
CA ASP A 663 17.76 33.75 -38.84
C ASP A 663 17.21 33.70 -40.28
N GLU A 664 18.04 33.37 -41.27
CA GLU A 664 17.68 33.26 -42.71
C GLU A 664 17.30 31.83 -43.15
N MET A 665 17.56 30.82 -42.30
CA MET A 665 17.27 29.41 -42.57
C MET A 665 16.76 28.68 -41.31
N VAL A 666 16.11 27.53 -41.53
CA VAL A 666 15.72 26.60 -40.46
C VAL A 666 16.95 25.84 -39.99
N VAL A 667 17.23 25.89 -38.69
CA VAL A 667 18.30 25.08 -38.08
C VAL A 667 17.83 23.64 -37.91
N LEU A 668 18.50 22.72 -38.60
CA LEU A 668 18.24 21.27 -38.49
C LEU A 668 18.80 20.67 -37.20
N ASN A 669 19.94 21.16 -36.69
CA ASN A 669 20.52 20.75 -35.41
C ASN A 669 20.62 21.93 -34.44
N SER A 670 19.63 22.05 -33.56
CA SER A 670 19.53 23.17 -32.61
C SER A 670 20.63 23.18 -31.54
N VAL A 671 21.21 22.01 -31.20
CA VAL A 671 22.28 21.87 -30.21
C VAL A 671 23.59 22.46 -30.75
N GLU A 672 24.01 22.01 -31.93
CA GLU A 672 25.23 22.50 -32.59
C GLU A 672 25.14 23.99 -32.91
N HIS A 673 23.98 24.45 -33.40
CA HIS A 673 23.77 25.87 -33.67
C HIS A 673 23.84 26.72 -32.40
N ALA A 674 23.22 26.28 -31.30
CA ALA A 674 23.30 27.00 -30.03
C ALA A 674 24.74 27.06 -29.51
N ALA A 675 25.51 25.98 -29.56
CA ALA A 675 26.92 25.97 -29.18
C ALA A 675 27.78 26.90 -30.08
N PHE A 676 27.56 26.86 -31.39
CA PHE A 676 28.24 27.72 -32.37
C PHE A 676 27.95 29.22 -32.15
N MET A 677 26.69 29.58 -31.88
CA MET A 677 26.30 30.97 -31.62
C MET A 677 26.84 31.46 -30.27
N THR A 678 26.74 30.63 -29.23
CA THR A 678 27.20 30.92 -27.86
C THR A 678 28.71 31.17 -27.80
N SER A 679 29.51 30.31 -28.43
CA SER A 679 30.98 30.48 -28.54
C SER A 679 31.38 31.74 -29.32
N ARG A 680 30.59 32.13 -30.32
CA ARG A 680 30.77 33.38 -31.08
C ARG A 680 30.17 34.64 -30.41
N LYS A 681 29.60 34.51 -29.20
CA LYS A 681 28.91 35.59 -28.47
C LYS A 681 27.74 36.23 -29.23
N ARG A 682 27.07 35.44 -30.08
CA ARG A 682 25.93 35.83 -30.92
C ARG A 682 24.64 35.19 -30.40
N VAL A 683 23.50 35.84 -30.67
CA VAL A 683 22.18 35.31 -30.32
C VAL A 683 21.18 35.53 -31.44
N SER A 684 20.20 34.63 -31.55
CA SER A 684 19.09 34.74 -32.49
C SER A 684 17.77 34.32 -31.84
N THR A 685 16.68 34.33 -32.60
CA THR A 685 15.37 33.90 -32.07
C THR A 685 15.36 32.39 -31.78
N GLN A 686 16.07 31.61 -32.61
CA GLN A 686 16.17 30.17 -32.47
C GLN A 686 17.01 29.77 -31.25
N THR A 687 18.10 30.48 -30.92
CA THR A 687 18.91 30.17 -29.73
C THR A 687 18.20 30.52 -28.42
N LEU A 688 17.43 31.62 -28.38
CA LEU A 688 16.54 31.92 -27.24
C LEU A 688 15.57 30.77 -26.98
N MET A 689 14.92 30.27 -28.03
CA MET A 689 13.96 29.17 -27.92
C MET A 689 14.59 27.84 -27.55
N TYR A 690 15.80 27.55 -28.01
CA TYR A 690 16.57 26.38 -27.60
C TYR A 690 16.80 26.36 -26.08
N PHE A 691 17.40 27.44 -25.53
CA PHE A 691 17.68 27.52 -24.10
C PHE A 691 16.40 27.54 -23.24
N TRP A 692 15.34 28.20 -23.71
CA TRP A 692 14.03 28.20 -23.04
C TRP A 692 13.43 26.79 -22.97
N ASN A 693 13.46 26.04 -24.08
CA ASN A 693 12.94 24.68 -24.12
C ASN A 693 13.70 23.76 -23.15
N ILE A 694 15.03 23.72 -23.18
CA ILE A 694 15.81 22.85 -22.29
C ILE A 694 15.60 23.23 -20.82
N TRP A 695 15.60 24.53 -20.50
CA TRP A 695 15.33 24.98 -19.13
C TRP A 695 13.93 24.54 -18.66
N ARG A 696 12.89 24.69 -19.50
CA ARG A 696 11.53 24.21 -19.19
C ARG A 696 11.52 22.71 -18.92
N GLU A 697 12.10 21.87 -19.79
CA GLU A 697 12.08 20.41 -19.60
C GLU A 697 12.75 20.00 -18.27
N LYS A 698 13.82 20.69 -17.86
CA LYS A 698 14.47 20.45 -16.57
C LYS A 698 13.57 20.84 -15.39
N ILE A 699 12.82 21.94 -15.46
CA ILE A 699 11.83 22.28 -14.41
C ILE A 699 10.61 21.36 -14.43
N LEU A 700 10.13 20.93 -15.60
CA LEU A 700 9.08 19.91 -15.71
C LEU A 700 9.51 18.58 -15.08
N SER A 701 10.79 18.23 -15.17
CA SER A 701 11.37 17.06 -14.48
C SER A 701 11.30 17.20 -12.95
N ILE A 702 11.48 18.40 -12.39
CA ILE A 702 11.29 18.68 -10.96
C ILE A 702 9.81 18.58 -10.57
N LEU A 703 8.89 19.08 -11.40
CA LEU A 703 7.45 18.96 -11.15
C LEU A 703 6.98 17.50 -11.19
N ALA A 704 7.52 16.69 -12.11
CA ALA A 704 7.29 15.25 -12.15
C ALA A 704 7.81 14.55 -10.89
N TYR A 705 9.03 14.88 -10.43
CA TYR A 705 9.56 14.42 -9.14
C TYR A 705 8.61 14.77 -7.98
N LEU A 706 8.15 16.02 -7.87
CA LEU A 706 7.24 16.45 -6.80
C LEU A 706 5.89 15.71 -6.84
N GLY A 707 5.41 15.35 -8.04
CA GLY A 707 4.23 14.49 -8.20
C GLY A 707 4.47 12.99 -7.92
N SER A 708 5.73 12.54 -7.82
CA SER A 708 6.09 11.14 -7.54
C SER A 708 6.28 10.82 -6.05
N ILE A 709 6.41 11.85 -5.20
CA ILE A 709 6.63 11.71 -3.75
C ILE A 709 5.46 10.91 -3.14
N GLY A 710 5.78 9.78 -2.49
CA GLY A 710 4.78 8.84 -1.97
C GLY A 710 4.36 7.72 -2.94
N THR A 711 5.01 7.60 -4.10
CA THR A 711 4.84 6.47 -5.04
C THR A 711 6.11 5.61 -5.12
N ILE A 712 6.01 4.42 -5.71
CA ILE A 712 7.10 3.40 -5.70
C ILE A 712 8.33 3.82 -6.55
N GLN A 713 8.24 4.88 -7.35
CA GLN A 713 9.24 5.26 -8.37
C GLN A 713 10.30 6.30 -7.93
N GLU A 714 10.45 6.61 -6.63
CA GLU A 714 11.33 7.71 -6.15
C GLU A 714 12.82 7.60 -6.60
N LYS A 715 13.34 6.42 -6.93
CA LYS A 715 14.77 6.21 -7.23
C LYS A 715 15.28 6.89 -8.50
N ASP A 716 14.42 7.13 -9.49
CA ASP A 716 14.84 7.66 -10.80
C ASP A 716 15.09 9.18 -10.78
N TYR A 717 14.74 9.87 -9.69
CA TYR A 717 14.73 11.33 -9.60
C TYR A 717 15.79 11.95 -8.67
N LYS A 718 16.81 11.20 -8.22
CA LYS A 718 17.79 11.65 -7.21
C LYS A 718 18.38 13.06 -7.46
N GLY A 719 18.76 13.37 -8.70
CA GLY A 719 19.29 14.70 -9.06
C GLY A 719 18.26 15.84 -9.01
N CYS A 720 16.97 15.53 -9.22
CA CYS A 720 15.87 16.47 -9.04
C CYS A 720 15.55 16.69 -7.57
N GLU A 721 15.60 15.63 -6.74
CA GLU A 721 15.43 15.71 -5.28
C GLU A 721 16.52 16.58 -4.64
N GLU A 722 17.80 16.27 -4.89
CA GLU A 722 18.93 17.03 -4.34
C GLU A 722 18.85 18.52 -4.70
N PHE A 723 18.57 18.84 -5.97
CA PHE A 723 18.46 20.23 -6.41
C PHE A 723 17.21 20.92 -5.87
N CYS A 724 16.04 20.28 -5.88
CA CYS A 724 14.80 20.91 -5.42
C CYS A 724 14.84 21.21 -3.91
N LEU A 725 15.31 20.26 -3.10
CA LEU A 725 15.49 20.45 -1.66
C LEU A 725 16.56 21.51 -1.36
N GLY A 726 17.69 21.45 -2.07
CA GLY A 726 18.79 22.41 -1.90
C GLY A 726 18.41 23.83 -2.31
N TYR A 727 17.71 23.99 -3.44
CA TYR A 727 17.26 25.29 -3.95
C TYR A 727 16.20 25.93 -3.05
N LEU A 728 15.24 25.16 -2.53
CA LEU A 728 14.20 25.67 -1.62
C LEU A 728 14.69 25.86 -0.18
N GLY A 729 15.85 25.31 0.18
CA GLY A 729 16.41 25.40 1.53
C GLY A 729 15.72 24.46 2.52
N VAL A 730 15.51 23.20 2.12
CA VAL A 730 14.76 22.20 2.88
C VAL A 730 15.61 20.94 3.12
N CYS A 731 15.54 20.38 4.32
CA CYS A 731 16.13 19.09 4.67
C CYS A 731 15.02 18.05 4.89
N LYS A 732 15.08 16.92 4.19
CA LYS A 732 14.16 15.77 4.34
C LYS A 732 14.72 14.82 5.41
N THR A 733 13.89 14.43 6.38
CA THR A 733 14.18 13.33 7.31
C THR A 733 12.99 12.39 7.43
N VAL A 734 13.24 11.12 7.76
CA VAL A 734 12.18 10.10 7.89
C VAL A 734 11.99 9.78 9.36
N GLN A 735 10.79 10.02 9.88
CA GLN A 735 10.37 9.60 11.22
C GLN A 735 9.11 8.74 11.10
N ASN A 736 9.12 7.54 11.68
CA ASN A 736 7.99 6.60 11.70
C ASN A 736 7.34 6.39 10.31
N SER A 737 8.17 6.14 9.30
CA SER A 737 7.78 5.98 7.88
C SER A 737 7.11 7.20 7.22
N SER A 738 7.10 8.36 7.89
CA SER A 738 6.66 9.64 7.32
C SER A 738 7.85 10.55 7.02
N SER A 739 7.86 11.19 5.85
CA SER A 739 8.88 12.19 5.50
C SER A 739 8.50 13.55 6.07
N ILE A 740 9.37 14.08 6.94
CA ILE A 740 9.27 15.42 7.54
C ILE A 740 10.27 16.33 6.84
N TYR A 741 9.84 17.54 6.52
CA TYR A 741 10.61 18.53 5.78
C TYR A 741 10.92 19.71 6.71
N ILE A 742 12.22 19.95 6.94
CA ILE A 742 12.75 20.95 7.89
C ILE A 742 13.27 22.14 7.10
N LEU A 743 12.85 23.35 7.47
CA LEU A 743 13.16 24.58 6.75
C LEU A 743 14.42 25.26 7.31
N LEU A 744 15.40 25.54 6.44
CA LEU A 744 16.62 26.29 6.77
C LEU A 744 16.38 27.81 6.82
N LYS A 745 15.34 28.30 6.12
CA LYS A 745 14.88 29.70 6.11
C LYS A 745 13.36 29.74 6.17
N ALA A 746 12.82 29.99 7.36
CA ALA A 746 11.38 30.04 7.61
C ALA A 746 10.67 31.25 6.97
N ASP A 747 11.43 32.25 6.53
CA ASP A 747 11.01 33.50 5.92
C ASP A 747 11.09 33.51 4.37
N ALA A 748 11.43 32.36 3.76
CA ALA A 748 11.56 32.23 2.31
C ALA A 748 10.23 32.50 1.57
N TYR A 749 10.28 33.26 0.46
CA TYR A 749 9.08 33.73 -0.25
C TYR A 749 8.14 32.63 -0.75
N TRP A 750 8.66 31.44 -1.07
CA TRP A 750 7.84 30.30 -1.51
C TRP A 750 6.92 29.73 -0.41
N MET A 751 7.15 30.07 0.86
CA MET A 751 6.29 29.72 2.00
C MET A 751 5.07 30.64 2.16
N LYS A 752 4.97 31.74 1.39
CA LYS A 752 4.02 32.84 1.64
C LYS A 752 2.55 32.41 1.68
N ASP A 753 2.17 31.45 0.86
CA ASP A 753 0.77 31.03 0.69
C ASP A 753 0.40 29.82 1.59
N ILE A 754 1.35 29.31 2.40
CA ILE A 754 1.11 28.20 3.32
C ILE A 754 0.45 28.71 4.61
N CYS A 755 -0.68 28.11 5.00
CA CYS A 755 -1.36 28.48 6.23
C CYS A 755 -0.52 28.09 7.46
N HIS A 756 -0.18 29.07 8.31
CA HIS A 756 0.65 28.89 9.52
C HIS A 756 0.17 27.78 10.49
N ARG A 757 -1.07 27.30 10.38
CA ARG A 757 -1.61 26.20 11.21
C ARG A 757 -0.99 24.83 10.91
N TYR A 758 -0.46 24.61 9.70
CA TYR A 758 0.14 23.32 9.31
C TYR A 758 1.66 23.27 9.50
N VAL A 759 2.26 24.40 9.89
CA VAL A 759 3.70 24.52 10.13
C VAL A 759 3.98 24.31 11.62
N ARG A 760 4.65 23.21 11.99
CA ARG A 760 5.01 22.94 13.38
C ARG A 760 6.27 23.72 13.73
N ARG A 761 6.20 24.56 14.77
CA ARG A 761 7.34 25.31 15.32
C ARG A 761 7.75 24.70 16.66
N ASN A 762 8.91 24.04 16.69
CA ASN A 762 9.52 23.53 17.91
C ASN A 762 10.76 24.39 18.21
N GLY A 763 10.57 25.46 18.97
CA GLY A 763 11.62 26.47 19.18
C GLY A 763 11.94 27.21 17.87
N GLU A 764 13.22 27.24 17.51
CA GLU A 764 13.69 27.84 16.24
C GLU A 764 13.41 26.95 15.01
N LEU A 765 13.12 25.66 15.22
CA LEU A 765 12.91 24.70 14.14
C LEU A 765 11.50 24.76 13.58
N VAL A 766 11.42 24.89 12.25
CA VAL A 766 10.18 25.02 11.49
C VAL A 766 10.05 23.81 10.57
N THR A 767 9.05 22.97 10.84
CA THR A 767 8.85 21.69 10.13
C THR A 767 7.49 21.62 9.46
N MET A 768 7.45 20.86 8.36
CA MET A 768 6.33 20.76 7.43
C MET A 768 6.16 19.32 6.96
N ASP A 769 4.91 18.91 6.68
CA ASP A 769 4.62 17.59 6.12
C ASP A 769 4.87 17.53 4.59
N ALA A 770 4.92 16.30 4.06
CA ALA A 770 5.18 16.04 2.64
C ALA A 770 4.18 16.72 1.68
N ASN A 771 2.89 16.73 2.03
CA ASN A 771 1.84 17.24 1.15
C ASN A 771 1.90 18.77 1.06
N GLN A 772 2.13 19.45 2.18
CA GLN A 772 2.32 20.90 2.23
C GLN A 772 3.62 21.30 1.51
N PHE A 773 4.71 20.54 1.68
CA PHE A 773 5.95 20.75 0.93
C PHE A 773 5.72 20.64 -0.58
N VAL A 774 5.09 19.56 -1.05
CA VAL A 774 4.79 19.34 -2.47
C VAL A 774 3.94 20.47 -3.03
N SER A 775 2.84 20.83 -2.37
CA SER A 775 1.92 21.88 -2.85
C SER A 775 2.62 23.23 -2.99
N ALA A 776 3.47 23.62 -2.02
CA ALA A 776 4.16 24.90 -2.05
C ALA A 776 5.32 24.93 -3.05
N ALA A 777 6.10 23.84 -3.11
CA ALA A 777 7.17 23.69 -4.10
C ALA A 777 6.64 23.70 -5.54
N GLN A 778 5.53 23.00 -5.80
CA GLN A 778 4.84 23.04 -7.09
C GLN A 778 4.39 24.46 -7.42
N SER A 779 3.66 25.14 -6.52
CA SER A 779 3.21 26.53 -6.72
C SER A 779 4.37 27.47 -7.11
N TYR A 780 5.51 27.38 -6.42
CA TYR A 780 6.70 28.16 -6.73
C TYR A 780 7.26 27.86 -8.13
N TRP A 781 7.50 26.59 -8.48
CA TRP A 781 8.06 26.24 -9.79
C TRP A 781 7.11 26.57 -10.95
N VAL A 782 5.79 26.42 -10.76
CA VAL A 782 4.77 26.85 -11.73
C VAL A 782 4.78 28.38 -11.91
N SER A 783 4.95 29.13 -10.82
CA SER A 783 5.11 30.59 -10.85
C SER A 783 6.37 31.03 -11.59
N GLU A 784 7.52 30.38 -11.37
CA GLU A 784 8.78 30.70 -12.06
C GLU A 784 8.72 30.39 -13.57
N VAL A 785 8.21 29.22 -13.96
CA VAL A 785 8.01 28.88 -15.40
C VAL A 785 7.01 29.85 -16.03
N THR A 786 5.97 30.25 -15.29
CA THR A 786 5.00 31.26 -15.72
C THR A 786 5.65 32.60 -15.97
N CYS A 787 6.42 33.10 -15.00
CA CYS A 787 7.08 34.41 -15.04
C CYS A 787 8.11 34.48 -16.17
N LEU A 788 9.02 33.51 -16.24
CA LEU A 788 10.04 33.48 -17.30
C LEU A 788 9.41 33.31 -18.68
N GLY A 789 8.37 32.47 -18.81
CA GLY A 789 7.64 32.29 -20.06
C GLY A 789 6.99 33.59 -20.56
N MET A 790 6.42 34.40 -19.67
CA MET A 790 5.89 35.73 -20.03
C MET A 790 7.00 36.69 -20.50
N ASN A 791 8.16 36.70 -19.84
CA ASN A 791 9.30 37.53 -20.25
C ASN A 791 9.83 37.11 -21.64
N VAL A 792 9.88 35.81 -21.93
CA VAL A 792 10.26 35.28 -23.26
C VAL A 792 9.21 35.65 -24.32
N LEU A 793 7.91 35.55 -24.01
CA LEU A 793 6.82 35.99 -24.91
C LEU A 793 6.90 37.48 -25.23
N GLU A 794 7.11 38.34 -24.23
CA GLU A 794 7.30 39.77 -24.43
C GLU A 794 8.53 40.06 -25.30
N LYS A 795 9.64 39.34 -25.07
CA LYS A 795 10.86 39.45 -25.87
C LYS A 795 10.62 39.08 -27.33
N LEU A 796 9.99 37.94 -27.60
CA LEU A 796 9.65 37.50 -28.95
C LEU A 796 8.67 38.46 -29.63
N ASN A 797 7.68 39.00 -28.90
CA ASN A 797 6.72 39.96 -29.44
C ASN A 797 7.37 41.32 -29.77
N THR A 798 8.37 41.77 -29.01
CA THR A 798 9.15 42.97 -29.36
C THR A 798 10.06 42.73 -30.56
N LEU A 799 10.70 41.55 -30.67
CA LEU A 799 11.47 41.15 -31.86
C LEU A 799 10.58 41.07 -33.11
N TYR A 800 9.39 40.48 -33.03
CA TYR A 800 8.41 40.46 -34.12
C TYR A 800 8.08 41.86 -34.63
N ARG A 801 7.74 42.80 -33.73
CA ARG A 801 7.43 44.19 -34.09
C ARG A 801 8.63 44.92 -34.71
N PHE A 802 9.85 44.65 -34.23
CA PHE A 802 11.08 45.20 -34.80
C PHE A 802 11.33 44.70 -36.23
N TYR A 803 11.11 43.40 -36.49
CA TYR A 803 11.21 42.83 -37.83
C TYR A 803 10.09 43.34 -38.77
N ALA A 804 8.84 43.48 -38.29
CA ALA A 804 7.75 44.03 -39.10
C ALA A 804 8.04 45.44 -39.66
N GLY A 805 8.84 46.26 -38.95
CA GLY A 805 9.17 47.63 -39.36
C GLY A 805 10.39 47.80 -40.29
N LYS A 806 11.11 46.73 -40.66
CA LYS A 806 12.41 46.81 -41.39
C LYS A 806 12.51 45.86 -42.60
N SER A 807 11.49 45.83 -43.46
CA SER A 807 11.45 45.08 -44.73
C SER A 807 12.29 43.77 -44.80
N PRO A 808 12.14 42.81 -43.87
CA PRO A 808 12.96 41.61 -43.83
C PRO A 808 12.25 40.42 -44.50
N SER A 809 12.93 39.28 -44.58
CA SER A 809 12.35 38.02 -45.03
C SER A 809 11.05 37.67 -44.28
N LEU A 810 10.06 37.16 -45.01
CA LEU A 810 8.82 36.64 -44.43
C LEU A 810 9.13 35.46 -43.51
N PHE A 811 10.23 34.76 -43.79
CA PHE A 811 10.80 33.71 -42.94
C PHE A 811 11.01 34.15 -41.49
N SER A 812 11.73 35.25 -41.20
CA SER A 812 12.03 35.63 -39.81
C SER A 812 10.77 36.09 -39.03
N GLN A 813 9.81 36.72 -39.71
CA GLN A 813 8.53 37.11 -39.11
C GLN A 813 7.66 35.87 -38.80
N GLY A 814 7.62 34.91 -39.73
CA GLY A 814 6.96 33.61 -39.56
C GLY A 814 7.57 32.82 -38.40
N MET A 815 8.89 32.65 -38.39
CA MET A 815 9.61 31.94 -37.32
C MET A 815 9.38 32.56 -35.94
N THR A 816 9.42 33.89 -35.83
CA THR A 816 9.13 34.56 -34.55
C THR A 816 7.68 34.31 -34.10
N SER A 817 6.72 34.27 -35.03
CA SER A 817 5.32 33.94 -34.73
C SER A 817 5.13 32.49 -34.28
N LEU A 818 5.82 31.55 -34.96
CA LEU A 818 5.87 30.13 -34.58
C LEU A 818 6.53 29.91 -33.21
N HIS A 819 7.53 30.71 -32.86
CA HIS A 819 8.15 30.68 -31.54
C HIS A 819 7.22 31.21 -30.44
N ILE A 820 6.49 32.31 -30.68
CA ILE A 820 5.44 32.79 -29.76
C ILE A 820 4.39 31.69 -29.55
N PHE A 821 3.92 31.07 -30.63
CA PHE A 821 2.99 29.94 -30.58
C PHE A 821 3.54 28.75 -29.76
N GLY A 822 4.79 28.36 -30.01
CA GLY A 822 5.46 27.27 -29.29
C GLY A 822 5.59 27.51 -27.78
N VAL A 823 5.79 28.76 -27.35
CA VAL A 823 5.80 29.11 -25.91
C VAL A 823 4.37 29.11 -25.34
N THR A 824 3.36 29.61 -26.06
CA THR A 824 1.98 29.60 -25.56
C THR A 824 1.36 28.20 -25.52
N LYS A 825 1.59 27.38 -26.55
CA LYS A 825 0.95 26.07 -26.71
C LYS A 825 1.53 25.01 -25.76
N ARG A 826 2.86 24.86 -25.70
CA ARG A 826 3.52 23.84 -24.85
C ARG A 826 3.28 24.07 -23.35
N ARG A 827 2.72 25.22 -22.98
CA ARG A 827 2.24 25.52 -21.62
C ARG A 827 0.81 25.04 -21.34
N MET A 828 -0.03 24.88 -22.37
CA MET A 828 -1.42 24.40 -22.26
C MET A 828 -1.55 22.88 -22.35
N GLU A 829 -0.58 22.17 -22.96
CA GLU A 829 -0.64 20.71 -23.14
C GLU A 829 -0.09 19.90 -21.96
N SER A 830 0.56 20.54 -20.99
CA SER A 830 1.12 19.84 -19.83
C SER A 830 0.01 19.41 -18.85
N LYS A 831 -0.30 18.11 -18.83
CA LYS A 831 -1.18 17.48 -17.82
C LYS A 831 -0.75 17.67 -16.36
N VAL A 832 0.45 18.22 -16.12
CA VAL A 832 1.01 18.50 -14.79
C VAL A 832 0.59 19.88 -14.27
N LEU A 833 -0.09 20.71 -15.10
CA LEU A 833 -0.36 22.12 -14.83
C LEU A 833 -1.87 22.45 -14.91
N ASP A 834 -2.66 21.93 -13.97
CA ASP A 834 -4.07 22.33 -13.78
C ASP A 834 -4.18 23.77 -13.20
N TRP A 835 -3.96 24.78 -14.04
CA TRP A 835 -4.03 26.21 -13.68
C TRP A 835 -4.70 27.05 -14.78
N GLU A 836 -5.56 28.00 -14.40
CA GLU A 836 -6.24 28.90 -15.33
C GLU A 836 -5.27 29.83 -16.09
N ALA A 837 -5.13 29.63 -17.40
CA ALA A 837 -4.22 30.42 -18.23
C ALA A 837 -4.45 31.94 -18.08
N PRO A 838 -3.42 32.75 -17.74
CA PRO A 838 -3.57 34.20 -17.64
C PRO A 838 -4.09 34.80 -18.94
N LYS A 839 -5.03 35.75 -18.86
CA LYS A 839 -5.70 36.36 -20.04
C LYS A 839 -4.72 36.83 -21.13
N ALA A 840 -3.62 37.48 -20.73
CA ALA A 840 -2.56 37.92 -21.64
C ALA A 840 -1.93 36.78 -22.47
N LEU A 841 -1.90 35.55 -21.96
CA LEU A 841 -1.35 34.40 -22.68
C LEU A 841 -2.33 33.87 -23.74
N LEU A 842 -3.64 33.94 -23.48
CA LEU A 842 -4.68 33.68 -24.48
C LEU A 842 -4.63 34.74 -25.60
N GLU A 843 -4.40 36.01 -25.24
CA GLU A 843 -4.21 37.11 -26.21
C GLU A 843 -2.96 36.90 -27.09
N TYR A 844 -1.82 36.50 -26.51
CA TYR A 844 -0.62 36.14 -27.29
C TYR A 844 -0.87 34.95 -28.22
N SER A 845 -1.58 33.92 -27.74
CA SER A 845 -1.92 32.72 -28.52
C SER A 845 -2.82 33.07 -29.72
N ALA A 846 -3.89 33.85 -29.51
CA ALA A 846 -4.74 34.34 -30.59
C ALA A 846 -3.97 35.24 -31.57
N SER A 847 -3.18 36.20 -31.05
CA SER A 847 -2.43 37.15 -31.89
C SER A 847 -1.36 36.46 -32.74
N CYS A 848 -0.68 35.41 -32.25
CA CYS A 848 0.30 34.69 -33.05
C CYS A 848 -0.34 33.81 -34.14
N ARG A 849 -1.50 33.18 -33.87
CA ARG A 849 -2.29 32.47 -34.90
C ARG A 849 -2.75 33.42 -36.00
N GLN A 850 -3.28 34.59 -35.65
CA GLN A 850 -3.69 35.61 -36.63
C GLN A 850 -2.51 36.09 -37.49
N ARG A 851 -1.38 36.50 -36.88
CA ARG A 851 -0.19 36.96 -37.61
C ARG A 851 0.37 35.88 -38.55
N PHE A 852 0.40 34.63 -38.09
CA PHE A 852 0.83 33.52 -38.92
C PHE A 852 -0.12 33.28 -40.09
N PHE A 853 -1.43 33.35 -39.87
CA PHE A 853 -2.43 33.28 -40.93
C PHE A 853 -2.29 34.42 -41.95
N GLU A 854 -2.01 35.65 -41.51
CA GLU A 854 -1.72 36.80 -42.39
C GLU A 854 -0.46 36.56 -43.26
N ILE A 855 0.62 36.01 -42.69
CA ILE A 855 1.84 35.63 -43.43
C ILE A 855 1.56 34.50 -44.45
N VAL A 856 0.68 33.56 -44.12
CA VAL A 856 0.26 32.45 -45.00
C VAL A 856 -0.77 32.88 -46.06
N ARG A 857 -1.39 34.06 -45.92
CA ARG A 857 -2.45 34.58 -46.80
C ARG A 857 -1.95 35.77 -47.64
N PRO A 858 -1.06 35.57 -48.63
CA PRO A 858 -0.68 36.65 -49.53
C PRO A 858 -1.84 37.04 -50.46
N ALA A 859 -1.89 38.32 -50.84
CA ALA A 859 -2.86 38.84 -51.81
C ALA A 859 -2.59 38.38 -53.26
N ASP A 860 -1.39 37.87 -53.56
CA ASP A 860 -1.02 37.26 -54.84
C ASP A 860 -0.76 35.76 -54.62
N SER A 861 -1.43 34.90 -55.39
CA SER A 861 -1.23 33.45 -55.37
C SER A 861 0.19 33.02 -55.74
N LYS A 862 0.99 33.89 -56.39
CA LYS A 862 2.41 33.62 -56.70
C LYS A 862 3.31 33.62 -55.46
N MET A 863 2.95 34.36 -54.42
CA MET A 863 3.74 34.45 -53.17
C MET A 863 3.73 33.15 -52.35
N ILE A 864 2.78 32.24 -52.63
CA ILE A 864 2.69 30.90 -52.01
C ILE A 864 3.96 30.06 -52.27
N PHE A 865 4.69 30.38 -53.34
CA PHE A 865 5.88 29.67 -53.83
C PHE A 865 7.20 30.36 -53.49
N LEU A 866 7.21 31.38 -52.61
CA LEU A 866 8.43 31.96 -52.09
C LEU A 866 9.24 30.94 -51.28
N GLU A 867 10.55 30.95 -51.46
CA GLU A 867 11.48 30.02 -50.81
C GLU A 867 11.38 30.06 -49.27
N ASP A 868 11.20 31.27 -48.71
CA ASP A 868 10.88 31.52 -47.30
C ASP A 868 9.69 30.69 -46.79
N MET A 869 8.62 30.58 -47.58
CA MET A 869 7.40 29.86 -47.20
C MET A 869 7.62 28.34 -47.26
N ILE A 870 8.45 27.86 -48.19
CA ILE A 870 8.86 26.46 -48.26
C ILE A 870 9.76 26.09 -47.07
N LYS A 871 10.68 26.98 -46.67
CA LYS A 871 11.51 26.84 -45.46
C LYS A 871 10.64 26.78 -44.19
N LEU A 872 9.69 27.70 -44.03
CA LEU A 872 8.77 27.72 -42.87
C LEU A 872 7.97 26.42 -42.71
N ARG A 873 7.47 25.84 -43.82
CA ARG A 873 6.70 24.58 -43.83
C ARG A 873 7.45 23.41 -43.22
N LYS A 874 8.78 23.34 -43.37
CA LYS A 874 9.62 22.25 -42.83
C LYS A 874 9.62 22.15 -41.29
N THR A 875 9.09 23.14 -40.58
CA THR A 875 9.08 23.16 -39.10
C THR A 875 7.85 22.46 -38.52
N GLU A 876 8.03 21.69 -37.45
CA GLU A 876 6.94 21.00 -36.75
C GLU A 876 5.89 21.99 -36.20
N LEU A 877 6.33 23.11 -35.62
CA LEU A 877 5.48 24.18 -35.13
C LEU A 877 4.57 24.76 -36.23
N CYS A 878 5.04 24.83 -37.48
CA CYS A 878 4.23 25.26 -38.62
C CYS A 878 3.09 24.28 -38.91
N ARG A 879 3.35 22.97 -38.87
CA ARG A 879 2.30 21.95 -39.02
C ARG A 879 1.29 22.01 -37.88
N GLU A 880 1.75 22.21 -36.64
CA GLU A 880 0.88 22.31 -35.46
C GLU A 880 -0.05 23.54 -35.50
N ILE A 881 0.49 24.75 -35.74
CA ILE A 881 -0.33 25.97 -35.79
C ILE A 881 -1.31 25.93 -36.96
N THR A 882 -0.90 25.34 -38.10
CA THR A 882 -1.77 25.17 -39.27
C THR A 882 -2.92 24.20 -38.97
N LYS A 883 -2.65 23.10 -38.23
CA LYS A 883 -3.69 22.18 -37.76
C LYS A 883 -4.69 22.87 -36.82
N GLU A 884 -4.23 23.69 -35.89
CA GLU A 884 -5.10 24.44 -35.00
C GLU A 884 -5.95 25.48 -35.75
N LEU A 885 -5.36 26.23 -36.69
CA LEU A 885 -6.09 27.16 -37.56
C LEU A 885 -7.17 26.45 -38.39
N ILE A 886 -6.86 25.27 -38.96
CA ILE A 886 -7.87 24.44 -39.65
C ILE A 886 -8.99 24.06 -38.69
N MET A 887 -8.68 23.57 -37.48
CA MET A 887 -9.71 23.21 -36.49
C MET A 887 -10.51 24.42 -36.00
N GLU A 888 -9.92 25.60 -35.88
CA GLU A 888 -10.58 26.84 -35.43
C GLU A 888 -11.59 27.35 -36.48
N ILE A 889 -11.19 27.35 -37.76
CA ILE A 889 -12.10 27.66 -38.87
C ILE A 889 -13.21 26.61 -38.97
N VAL A 890 -12.88 25.32 -38.86
CA VAL A 890 -13.84 24.22 -38.99
C VAL A 890 -14.83 24.13 -37.82
N ARG A 891 -14.44 24.54 -36.60
CA ARG A 891 -15.34 24.54 -35.43
C ARG A 891 -16.24 25.76 -35.34
N SER A 892 -15.87 26.88 -35.96
CA SER A 892 -16.55 28.16 -35.77
C SER A 892 -17.84 28.29 -36.60
N GLU A 893 -17.92 27.71 -37.81
CA GLU A 893 -19.09 27.84 -38.69
C GLU A 893 -19.56 26.51 -39.29
N ARG A 894 -20.89 26.34 -39.39
CA ARG A 894 -21.50 25.13 -39.98
C ARG A 894 -21.60 25.13 -41.51
N ASN A 895 -21.50 26.30 -42.14
CA ASN A 895 -21.65 26.51 -43.59
C ASN A 895 -20.55 27.47 -44.07
N PHE A 896 -19.53 26.97 -44.77
CA PHE A 896 -18.42 27.82 -45.24
C PHE A 896 -18.81 28.64 -46.48
N SER A 897 -18.45 29.93 -46.49
CA SER A 897 -18.41 30.73 -47.71
C SER A 897 -17.28 30.27 -48.64
N LEU A 898 -17.37 30.60 -49.93
CA LEU A 898 -16.37 30.21 -50.93
C LEU A 898 -14.96 30.72 -50.58
N GLY A 899 -14.85 31.89 -49.96
CA GLY A 899 -13.59 32.46 -49.47
C GLY A 899 -12.98 31.68 -48.31
N GLN A 900 -13.80 31.21 -47.36
CA GLN A 900 -13.32 30.36 -46.25
C GLN A 900 -12.95 28.95 -46.74
N ILE A 901 -13.66 28.40 -47.74
CA ILE A 901 -13.26 27.13 -48.37
C ILE A 901 -11.88 27.28 -49.02
N TRP A 902 -11.62 28.39 -49.71
CA TRP A 902 -10.30 28.72 -50.23
C TRP A 902 -9.24 28.81 -49.13
N GLU A 903 -9.53 29.51 -48.03
CA GLU A 903 -8.61 29.63 -46.87
C GLU A 903 -8.28 28.28 -46.22
N VAL A 904 -9.27 27.41 -46.02
CA VAL A 904 -9.07 26.06 -45.46
C VAL A 904 -8.23 25.20 -46.42
N VAL A 905 -8.51 25.22 -47.73
CA VAL A 905 -7.73 24.44 -48.70
C VAL A 905 -6.30 24.96 -48.80
N MET A 906 -6.09 26.28 -48.74
CA MET A 906 -4.76 26.89 -48.65
C MET A 906 -3.97 26.40 -47.42
N LEU A 907 -4.62 26.34 -46.25
CA LEU A 907 -4.00 25.78 -45.04
C LEU A 907 -3.73 24.26 -45.16
N ILE A 908 -4.60 23.49 -45.82
CA ILE A 908 -4.38 22.06 -46.10
C ILE A 908 -3.12 21.85 -46.95
N PHE A 909 -2.85 22.70 -47.95
CA PHE A 909 -1.61 22.62 -48.74
C PHE A 909 -0.35 23.00 -47.95
N VAL A 910 -0.46 23.88 -46.96
CA VAL A 910 0.63 24.18 -46.00
C VAL A 910 0.85 23.03 -45.02
N TYR A 911 -0.23 22.38 -44.58
CA TYR A 911 -0.21 21.24 -43.64
C TYR A 911 0.27 19.93 -44.28
N GLY A 912 0.06 19.76 -45.58
CA GLY A 912 0.54 18.60 -46.35
C GLY A 912 -0.19 17.28 -46.05
N SER A 913 -1.31 17.29 -45.33
CA SER A 913 -2.14 16.09 -45.15
C SER A 913 -3.61 16.47 -45.11
N LEU A 914 -4.47 15.51 -45.48
CA LEU A 914 -5.90 15.74 -45.65
C LEU A 914 -6.62 15.50 -44.30
N PRO A 915 -7.24 16.52 -43.67
CA PRO A 915 -7.92 16.35 -42.40
C PRO A 915 -9.17 15.46 -42.52
N VAL A 916 -9.56 14.78 -41.43
CA VAL A 916 -10.77 13.91 -41.39
C VAL A 916 -12.05 14.72 -41.62
N GLU A 917 -11.98 16.04 -41.40
CA GLU A 917 -13.06 17.01 -41.46
C GLU A 917 -13.56 17.36 -42.89
N LEU A 918 -13.01 16.74 -43.94
CA LEU A 918 -13.44 16.84 -45.35
C LEU A 918 -14.96 16.74 -45.56
N CYS A 919 -15.65 15.95 -44.73
CA CYS A 919 -17.11 15.79 -44.77
C CYS A 919 -17.85 17.13 -44.66
N GLN A 920 -17.32 18.11 -43.92
CA GLN A 920 -17.92 19.43 -43.76
C GLN A 920 -17.61 20.35 -44.96
N ILE A 921 -16.42 20.21 -45.55
CA ILE A 921 -16.06 20.88 -46.81
C ILE A 921 -16.95 20.37 -47.95
N ARG A 922 -17.17 19.05 -48.06
CA ARG A 922 -18.09 18.44 -49.05
C ARG A 922 -19.52 18.98 -48.92
N LYS A 923 -20.06 19.02 -47.69
CA LYS A 923 -21.40 19.57 -47.43
C LYS A 923 -21.50 21.05 -47.80
N SER A 924 -20.51 21.87 -47.43
CA SER A 924 -20.52 23.31 -47.72
C SER A 924 -20.34 23.61 -49.21
N LEU A 925 -19.45 22.89 -49.92
CA LEU A 925 -19.32 22.99 -51.39
C LEU A 925 -20.66 22.68 -52.09
N LEU A 926 -21.36 21.63 -51.67
CA LEU A 926 -22.63 21.24 -52.27
C LEU A 926 -23.76 22.25 -52.02
N ILE A 927 -23.72 22.97 -50.90
CA ILE A 927 -24.70 24.02 -50.54
C ILE A 927 -24.37 25.34 -51.26
N THR A 928 -23.11 25.79 -51.18
CA THR A 928 -22.67 27.09 -51.71
C THR A 928 -22.65 27.12 -53.25
N CYS A 929 -22.57 25.98 -53.92
CA CYS A 929 -22.60 25.88 -55.38
C CYS A 929 -23.98 25.52 -55.99
N GLN A 930 -25.07 25.61 -55.21
CA GLN A 930 -26.43 25.54 -55.76
C GLN A 930 -26.75 26.76 -56.67
N PRO A 931 -27.70 26.64 -57.62
CA PRO A 931 -27.73 27.47 -58.83
C PRO A 931 -28.32 28.88 -58.60
N ASN A 932 -27.55 29.76 -57.96
CA ASN A 932 -27.89 31.19 -57.81
C ASN A 932 -26.62 32.09 -57.65
N TRP A 933 -25.64 31.88 -58.53
CA TRP A 933 -24.36 32.62 -58.56
C TRP A 933 -24.52 34.14 -58.62
N SER A 934 -25.66 34.64 -59.09
CA SER A 934 -25.97 36.07 -59.17
C SER A 934 -26.08 36.78 -57.80
N LYS A 935 -26.29 36.04 -56.70
CA LYS A 935 -26.48 36.57 -55.33
C LYS A 935 -25.26 36.48 -54.39
N ILE A 936 -24.15 35.87 -54.80
CA ILE A 936 -22.97 35.69 -53.92
C ILE A 936 -22.14 36.98 -53.91
N SER A 937 -22.03 37.64 -52.76
CA SER A 937 -21.42 38.99 -52.66
C SER A 937 -19.89 39.01 -52.69
N ASN A 938 -19.24 37.88 -52.41
CA ASN A 938 -17.78 37.76 -52.31
C ASN A 938 -17.27 36.77 -53.38
N THR A 939 -17.28 37.18 -54.64
CA THR A 939 -16.89 36.33 -55.78
C THR A 939 -15.36 36.23 -55.92
N ILE A 940 -14.83 35.04 -55.63
CA ILE A 940 -13.53 34.59 -56.13
C ILE A 940 -13.56 34.67 -57.68
N SER A 941 -12.45 35.08 -58.32
CA SER A 941 -12.43 35.12 -59.79
C SER A 941 -12.46 33.70 -60.39
N PRO A 942 -13.07 33.50 -61.57
CA PRO A 942 -13.21 32.18 -62.19
C PRO A 942 -11.90 31.40 -62.33
N PHE A 943 -10.76 32.09 -62.51
CA PHE A 943 -9.44 31.47 -62.58
C PHE A 943 -8.93 30.96 -61.23
N HIS A 944 -9.12 31.72 -60.13
CA HIS A 944 -8.76 31.25 -58.78
C HIS A 944 -9.67 30.09 -58.33
N PHE A 945 -10.95 30.12 -58.72
CA PHE A 945 -11.85 28.99 -58.48
C PHE A 945 -11.47 27.75 -59.31
N LEU A 946 -11.09 27.93 -60.58
CA LEU A 946 -10.59 26.83 -61.41
C LEU A 946 -9.31 26.22 -60.83
N TYR A 947 -8.39 27.05 -60.33
CA TYR A 947 -7.18 26.61 -59.65
C TYR A 947 -7.51 25.80 -58.39
N LEU A 948 -8.41 26.31 -57.53
CA LEU A 948 -8.93 25.59 -56.36
C LEU A 948 -9.50 24.21 -56.73
N LEU A 949 -10.27 24.15 -57.82
CA LEU A 949 -10.90 22.94 -58.34
C LEU A 949 -9.87 21.93 -58.89
N GLU A 950 -8.87 22.38 -59.65
CA GLU A 950 -7.74 21.57 -60.11
C GLU A 950 -6.94 20.99 -58.93
N ARG A 951 -6.64 21.82 -57.92
CA ARG A 951 -5.94 21.42 -56.71
C ARG A 951 -6.71 20.38 -55.89
N LEU A 952 -8.02 20.58 -55.71
CA LEU A 952 -8.90 19.62 -55.01
C LEU A 952 -9.02 18.30 -55.78
N LEU A 953 -9.20 18.34 -57.10
CA LEU A 953 -9.26 17.14 -57.93
C LEU A 953 -7.94 16.35 -57.89
N TYR A 954 -6.79 17.01 -57.91
CA TYR A 954 -5.49 16.35 -57.74
C TYR A 954 -5.40 15.63 -56.38
N LEU A 955 -5.71 16.33 -55.28
CA LEU A 955 -5.68 15.78 -53.92
C LEU A 955 -6.65 14.60 -53.71
N VAL A 956 -7.81 14.61 -54.35
CA VAL A 956 -8.78 13.52 -54.24
C VAL A 956 -8.38 12.34 -55.12
N SER A 957 -7.94 12.59 -56.37
CA SER A 957 -7.50 11.54 -57.29
C SER A 957 -6.21 10.84 -56.85
N SER A 958 -5.34 11.48 -56.06
CA SER A 958 -4.10 10.87 -55.57
C SER A 958 -4.28 9.65 -54.65
N TRP A 959 -5.50 9.40 -54.16
CA TRP A 959 -5.84 8.21 -53.35
C TRP A 959 -6.21 6.97 -54.19
N LYS A 960 -6.24 7.09 -55.52
CA LYS A 960 -6.48 5.97 -56.44
C LYS A 960 -5.21 5.14 -56.63
N ARG A 961 -5.37 3.84 -56.92
CA ARG A 961 -4.27 2.90 -57.21
C ARG A 961 -3.37 3.36 -58.36
N PHE A 962 -3.96 4.05 -59.33
CA PHE A 962 -3.28 4.89 -60.31
C PHE A 962 -4.22 6.06 -60.66
N PHE A 963 -3.67 7.19 -61.08
CA PHE A 963 -4.45 8.34 -61.54
C PHE A 963 -3.74 9.12 -62.66
N PHE A 964 -4.53 9.96 -63.33
CA PHE A 964 -4.09 10.81 -64.42
C PHE A 964 -3.90 12.25 -63.92
N THR A 965 -2.88 12.94 -64.41
CA THR A 965 -2.65 14.38 -64.17
C THR A 965 -1.91 15.00 -65.35
N THR A 966 -1.67 16.31 -65.32
CA THR A 966 -0.84 17.03 -66.30
C THR A 966 0.57 17.29 -65.76
N LYS A 967 1.54 17.53 -66.65
CA LYS A 967 2.89 17.95 -66.24
C LYS A 967 2.85 19.22 -65.37
N SER A 968 2.02 20.21 -65.73
CA SER A 968 1.89 21.46 -64.95
C SER A 968 1.36 21.21 -63.53
N ALA A 969 0.25 20.48 -63.39
CA ALA A 969 -0.36 20.23 -62.09
C ALA A 969 0.57 19.43 -61.16
N LEU A 970 1.29 18.44 -61.69
CA LEU A 970 2.27 17.67 -60.92
C LEU A 970 3.43 18.56 -60.44
N LEU A 971 4.05 19.36 -61.32
CA LEU A 971 5.19 20.23 -60.95
C LEU A 971 4.88 21.16 -59.78
N GLU A 972 3.69 21.76 -59.76
CA GLU A 972 3.27 22.62 -58.65
C GLU A 972 3.07 21.84 -57.33
N THR A 973 2.57 20.61 -57.38
CA THR A 973 2.36 19.78 -56.18
C THR A 973 3.67 19.29 -55.55
N LEU A 974 4.77 19.24 -56.31
CA LEU A 974 6.13 18.98 -55.80
C LEU A 974 6.66 20.10 -54.89
N THR A 975 6.00 21.28 -54.86
CA THR A 975 6.35 22.37 -53.91
C THR A 975 5.82 22.12 -52.50
N CYS A 976 4.94 21.14 -52.30
CA CYS A 976 4.38 20.76 -51.00
C CYS A 976 5.30 19.78 -50.26
N GLU A 977 5.31 19.81 -48.92
CA GLU A 977 6.24 18.99 -48.13
C GLU A 977 6.01 17.48 -48.34
N ASN A 978 4.74 17.06 -48.30
CA ASN A 978 4.29 15.68 -48.47
C ASN A 978 3.83 15.36 -49.92
N TRP A 979 4.64 15.74 -50.92
CA TRP A 979 4.42 15.41 -52.33
C TRP A 979 4.25 13.90 -52.60
N LYS A 980 4.85 13.03 -51.78
CA LYS A 980 4.69 11.57 -51.81
C LYS A 980 3.71 11.12 -50.71
N LEU A 981 2.42 11.13 -51.04
CA LEU A 981 1.37 10.54 -50.20
C LEU A 981 1.62 9.04 -50.02
N LYS A 982 1.81 8.59 -48.78
CA LYS A 982 1.88 7.17 -48.42
C LYS A 982 0.46 6.62 -48.30
N ILE A 983 0.14 5.60 -49.08
CA ILE A 983 -1.07 4.79 -48.90
C ILE A 983 -0.75 3.71 -47.86
N SER A 984 -1.47 3.70 -46.73
CA SER A 984 -1.24 2.74 -45.63
C SER A 984 -2.55 2.06 -45.23
N GLU A 985 -2.77 0.85 -45.77
CA GLU A 985 -4.01 0.09 -45.59
C GLU A 985 -4.38 -0.09 -44.10
N SER A 986 -5.29 0.76 -43.60
CA SER A 986 -5.80 0.78 -42.23
C SER A 986 -7.30 1.07 -42.21
N ASP A 987 -8.05 0.50 -41.27
CA ASP A 987 -9.51 0.52 -41.30
C ASP A 987 -10.11 1.94 -41.23
N THR A 988 -9.43 2.88 -40.58
CA THR A 988 -9.80 4.30 -40.56
C THR A 988 -9.77 4.97 -41.94
N GLU A 989 -8.94 4.52 -42.88
CA GLU A 989 -8.90 5.05 -44.24
C GLU A 989 -10.12 4.63 -45.08
N ILE A 990 -10.83 3.54 -44.73
CA ILE A 990 -11.94 3.01 -45.53
C ILE A 990 -13.11 4.01 -45.58
N SER A 991 -13.48 4.59 -44.44
CA SER A 991 -14.52 5.64 -44.36
C SER A 991 -14.10 6.92 -45.08
N LEU A 992 -12.82 7.29 -44.95
CA LEU A 992 -12.21 8.46 -45.57
C LEU A 992 -12.21 8.33 -47.10
N LYS A 993 -11.89 7.14 -47.62
CA LYS A 993 -11.90 6.79 -49.05
C LYS A 993 -13.30 6.84 -49.66
N ALA A 994 -14.33 6.44 -48.92
CA ALA A 994 -15.72 6.56 -49.36
C ALA A 994 -16.16 8.03 -49.47
N GLU A 995 -15.82 8.86 -48.47
CA GLU A 995 -16.10 10.31 -48.49
C GLU A 995 -15.29 11.06 -49.56
N LEU A 996 -14.05 10.62 -49.85
CA LEU A 996 -13.24 11.12 -50.96
C LEU A 996 -13.87 10.81 -52.32
N HIS A 997 -14.32 9.58 -52.57
CA HIS A 997 -15.05 9.24 -53.79
C HIS A 997 -16.36 10.05 -53.94
N LEU A 998 -17.08 10.30 -52.83
CA LEU A 998 -18.27 11.16 -52.82
C LEU A 998 -17.94 12.63 -53.12
N LEU A 999 -16.81 13.14 -52.61
CA LEU A 999 -16.32 14.48 -52.92
C LEU A 999 -15.90 14.59 -54.39
N GLU A 1000 -15.20 13.58 -54.93
CA GLU A 1000 -14.80 13.52 -56.34
C GLU A 1000 -16.02 13.63 -57.27
N GLY A 1001 -17.04 12.78 -57.04
CA GLY A 1001 -18.28 12.81 -57.81
C GLY A 1001 -19.03 14.14 -57.68
N SER A 1002 -18.95 14.81 -56.53
CA SER A 1002 -19.54 16.13 -56.30
C SER A 1002 -18.80 17.23 -57.07
N LEU A 1003 -17.46 17.21 -57.08
CA LEU A 1003 -16.62 18.15 -57.84
C LEU A 1003 -16.80 17.95 -59.36
N LEU A 1004 -16.88 16.71 -59.83
CA LEU A 1004 -17.13 16.40 -61.24
C LEU A 1004 -18.55 16.82 -61.67
N ALA A 1005 -19.55 16.64 -60.81
CA ALA A 1005 -20.90 17.15 -61.05
C ALA A 1005 -20.94 18.69 -61.09
N LEU A 1006 -20.11 19.37 -60.30
CA LEU A 1006 -19.95 20.83 -60.32
C LEU A 1006 -19.30 21.32 -61.62
N CYS A 1007 -18.22 20.70 -62.08
CA CYS A 1007 -17.63 20.98 -63.39
C CYS A 1007 -18.66 20.81 -64.51
N HIS A 1008 -19.41 19.70 -64.47
CA HIS A 1008 -20.46 19.37 -65.42
C HIS A 1008 -21.56 20.44 -65.42
N TYR A 1009 -22.03 20.88 -64.25
CA TYR A 1009 -23.01 21.97 -64.11
C TYR A 1009 -22.53 23.27 -64.78
N ILE A 1010 -21.29 23.69 -64.51
CA ILE A 1010 -20.68 24.90 -65.08
C ILE A 1010 -20.58 24.80 -66.62
N ILE A 1011 -20.26 23.61 -67.14
CA ILE A 1011 -20.14 23.37 -68.59
C ILE A 1011 -21.53 23.38 -69.28
N LEU A 1012 -22.57 22.78 -68.68
CA LEU A 1012 -23.88 22.62 -69.34
C LEU A 1012 -24.81 23.84 -69.23
N LEU A 1013 -25.02 24.36 -68.02
CA LEU A 1013 -26.24 25.15 -67.73
C LEU A 1013 -26.06 26.66 -67.79
N GLY A 1014 -24.82 27.14 -67.97
CA GLY A 1014 -24.45 28.47 -67.48
C GLY A 1014 -23.69 29.39 -68.46
N LYS A 1015 -23.77 29.27 -69.79
CA LYS A 1015 -23.08 30.24 -70.67
C LYS A 1015 -23.43 31.70 -70.32
N LYS A 1016 -24.68 31.98 -69.92
CA LYS A 1016 -25.12 33.31 -69.47
C LYS A 1016 -24.59 33.63 -68.06
N ASP A 1017 -24.81 32.74 -67.11
CA ASP A 1017 -24.48 32.96 -65.69
C ASP A 1017 -22.96 33.00 -65.42
N THR A 1018 -22.18 32.18 -66.13
CA THR A 1018 -20.71 32.21 -66.09
C THR A 1018 -20.18 33.50 -66.72
N LEU A 1019 -20.81 34.01 -67.79
CA LEU A 1019 -20.46 35.32 -68.34
C LEU A 1019 -20.83 36.46 -67.38
N GLU A 1020 -21.94 36.38 -66.64
CA GLU A 1020 -22.29 37.35 -65.59
C GLU A 1020 -21.29 37.32 -64.42
N TRP A 1021 -20.82 36.13 -64.02
CA TRP A 1021 -19.76 35.97 -63.01
C TRP A 1021 -18.42 36.55 -63.48
N PHE A 1022 -18.06 36.35 -64.75
CA PHE A 1022 -16.93 37.04 -65.37
C PHE A 1022 -17.14 38.56 -65.36
N GLU A 1023 -18.27 39.08 -65.86
CA GLU A 1023 -18.54 40.53 -65.92
C GLU A 1023 -18.55 41.23 -64.55
N LYS A 1024 -18.82 40.50 -63.45
CA LYS A 1024 -18.68 41.00 -62.07
C LYS A 1024 -17.26 40.98 -61.50
N THR A 1025 -16.34 40.20 -62.08
CA THR A 1025 -14.99 39.97 -61.51
C THR A 1025 -13.85 40.47 -62.39
N ASP A 1026 -14.00 40.43 -63.72
CA ASP A 1026 -13.02 40.88 -64.71
C ASP A 1026 -13.72 41.26 -66.04
N THR A 1027 -13.65 42.55 -66.39
CA THR A 1027 -14.32 43.10 -67.58
C THR A 1027 -13.68 42.71 -68.92
N ALA A 1028 -12.49 42.11 -68.93
CA ALA A 1028 -11.82 41.67 -70.16
C ALA A 1028 -12.30 40.29 -70.68
N ALA A 1029 -12.94 39.50 -69.82
CA ALA A 1029 -12.93 38.04 -69.89
C ALA A 1029 -13.80 37.35 -70.97
N LYS A 1030 -14.48 38.10 -71.85
CA LYS A 1030 -15.24 37.52 -72.97
C LYS A 1030 -14.36 36.76 -73.99
N LYS A 1031 -13.05 37.02 -74.01
CA LYS A 1031 -12.08 36.24 -74.81
C LYS A 1031 -11.71 34.91 -74.15
N ASP A 1032 -11.71 34.87 -72.83
CA ASP A 1032 -11.05 33.80 -72.07
C ASP A 1032 -12.03 32.71 -71.62
N TYR A 1033 -13.34 32.90 -71.82
CA TYR A 1033 -14.36 31.85 -71.64
C TYR A 1033 -14.02 30.56 -72.42
N ARG A 1034 -13.40 30.65 -73.60
CA ARG A 1034 -12.89 29.47 -74.34
C ARG A 1034 -11.75 28.77 -73.60
N SER A 1035 -10.83 29.52 -73.01
CA SER A 1035 -9.72 28.99 -72.19
C SER A 1035 -10.27 28.30 -70.93
N LEU A 1036 -11.26 28.91 -70.26
CA LEU A 1036 -11.94 28.31 -69.11
C LEU A 1036 -12.64 26.98 -69.49
N VAL A 1037 -13.45 26.97 -70.55
CA VAL A 1037 -14.16 25.77 -71.03
C VAL A 1037 -13.17 24.67 -71.43
N LEU A 1038 -12.05 25.02 -72.08
CA LEU A 1038 -11.00 24.07 -72.43
C LEU A 1038 -10.33 23.46 -71.19
N ARG A 1039 -9.96 24.27 -70.20
CA ARG A 1039 -9.34 23.78 -68.95
C ARG A 1039 -10.31 22.92 -68.13
N LEU A 1040 -11.58 23.32 -68.01
CA LEU A 1040 -12.62 22.51 -67.38
C LEU A 1040 -12.83 21.19 -68.13
N PHE A 1041 -12.87 21.20 -69.46
CA PHE A 1041 -12.97 20.00 -70.28
C PHE A 1041 -11.78 19.06 -70.07
N ILE A 1042 -10.55 19.59 -69.98
CA ILE A 1042 -9.35 18.81 -69.66
C ILE A 1042 -9.44 18.19 -68.26
N LEU A 1043 -9.79 18.98 -67.24
CA LEU A 1043 -9.93 18.50 -65.85
C LEU A 1043 -10.95 17.38 -65.71
N VAL A 1044 -12.12 17.51 -66.35
CA VAL A 1044 -13.14 16.47 -66.31
C VAL A 1044 -12.69 15.24 -67.13
N CYS A 1045 -12.09 15.40 -68.32
CA CYS A 1045 -11.57 14.26 -69.09
C CYS A 1045 -10.51 13.44 -68.33
N ILE A 1046 -9.61 14.11 -67.59
CA ILE A 1046 -8.56 13.47 -66.78
C ILE A 1046 -9.16 12.65 -65.63
N ASN A 1047 -10.19 13.18 -64.96
CA ASN A 1047 -10.75 12.61 -63.74
C ASN A 1047 -12.05 11.81 -63.96
N ALA A 1048 -12.59 11.78 -65.18
CA ALA A 1048 -13.94 11.27 -65.45
C ALA A 1048 -14.20 9.85 -64.93
N GLY A 1049 -13.24 8.93 -65.03
CA GLY A 1049 -13.41 7.54 -64.60
C GLY A 1049 -14.74 6.94 -65.05
N ASP A 1050 -15.44 6.28 -64.13
CA ASP A 1050 -16.78 5.68 -64.35
C ASP A 1050 -17.89 6.69 -64.66
N HIS A 1051 -17.62 8.00 -64.61
CA HIS A 1051 -18.56 9.06 -64.99
C HIS A 1051 -18.41 9.52 -66.44
N PHE A 1052 -17.55 8.88 -67.24
CA PHE A 1052 -17.36 9.24 -68.65
C PHE A 1052 -18.66 9.13 -69.48
N GLU A 1053 -19.57 8.21 -69.18
CA GLU A 1053 -20.88 8.13 -69.86
C GLU A 1053 -21.72 9.42 -69.69
N LYS A 1054 -21.67 10.05 -68.50
CA LYS A 1054 -22.32 11.34 -68.26
C LYS A 1054 -21.65 12.47 -69.06
N LEU A 1055 -20.36 12.34 -69.35
CA LEU A 1055 -19.60 13.27 -70.19
C LEU A 1055 -20.05 13.21 -71.66
N VAL A 1056 -20.31 12.00 -72.18
CA VAL A 1056 -20.76 11.82 -73.57
C VAL A 1056 -22.06 12.58 -73.84
N GLY A 1057 -22.99 12.59 -72.88
CA GLY A 1057 -24.23 13.39 -72.97
C GLY A 1057 -24.00 14.89 -73.13
N VAL A 1058 -22.99 15.45 -72.45
CA VAL A 1058 -22.60 16.88 -72.54
C VAL A 1058 -21.98 17.20 -73.89
N LEU A 1059 -21.11 16.33 -74.38
CA LEU A 1059 -20.25 16.62 -75.54
C LEU A 1059 -20.95 16.42 -76.89
N ILE A 1060 -22.15 15.84 -76.88
CA ILE A 1060 -23.05 15.81 -78.04
C ILE A 1060 -23.71 17.19 -78.28
N ASP A 1061 -23.68 18.11 -77.30
CA ASP A 1061 -24.12 19.49 -77.50
C ASP A 1061 -23.24 20.21 -78.53
N LYS A 1062 -23.90 20.77 -79.55
CA LYS A 1062 -23.25 21.49 -80.66
C LYS A 1062 -22.64 22.81 -80.23
N ASP A 1063 -23.22 23.49 -79.24
CA ASP A 1063 -22.73 24.80 -78.80
C ASP A 1063 -21.41 24.65 -78.03
N ILE A 1064 -21.30 23.62 -77.19
CA ILE A 1064 -20.09 23.34 -76.39
C ILE A 1064 -18.98 22.76 -77.28
N SER A 1065 -19.30 21.77 -78.12
CA SER A 1065 -18.31 21.19 -79.05
C SER A 1065 -17.78 22.20 -80.09
N SER A 1066 -18.51 23.29 -80.37
CA SER A 1066 -18.03 24.41 -81.20
C SER A 1066 -16.91 25.24 -80.55
N LEU A 1067 -16.80 25.23 -79.22
CA LEU A 1067 -15.82 26.00 -78.45
C LEU A 1067 -14.48 25.27 -78.29
N LEU A 1068 -14.45 23.95 -78.46
CA LEU A 1068 -13.23 23.13 -78.36
C LEU A 1068 -12.41 23.18 -79.66
N PRO A 1069 -11.06 23.12 -79.60
CA PRO A 1069 -10.20 22.95 -80.77
C PRO A 1069 -10.50 21.66 -81.55
N VAL A 1070 -10.18 21.64 -82.85
CA VAL A 1070 -10.55 20.54 -83.77
C VAL A 1070 -9.91 19.21 -83.34
N GLU A 1071 -8.72 19.28 -82.76
CA GLU A 1071 -7.92 18.18 -82.25
C GLU A 1071 -8.64 17.49 -81.09
N PHE A 1072 -9.23 18.26 -80.16
CA PHE A 1072 -10.03 17.74 -79.06
C PHE A 1072 -11.40 17.19 -79.53
N ARG A 1073 -11.96 17.69 -80.64
CA ARG A 1073 -13.22 17.15 -81.20
C ARG A 1073 -13.08 15.70 -81.68
N LYS A 1074 -11.89 15.27 -82.08
CA LYS A 1074 -11.61 13.87 -82.48
C LYS A 1074 -11.91 12.87 -81.37
N ILE A 1075 -11.80 13.27 -80.10
CA ILE A 1075 -12.15 12.44 -78.93
C ILE A 1075 -13.65 12.12 -78.93
N LEU A 1076 -14.49 13.03 -79.44
CA LEU A 1076 -15.95 12.87 -79.46
C LEU A 1076 -16.41 11.82 -80.48
N ASP A 1077 -15.64 11.60 -81.54
CA ASP A 1077 -15.96 10.57 -82.54
C ASP A 1077 -15.78 9.15 -82.00
N PHE A 1078 -14.85 8.94 -81.07
CA PHE A 1078 -14.68 7.67 -80.34
C PHE A 1078 -15.71 7.45 -79.23
N ALA A 1079 -16.49 8.47 -78.86
CA ALA A 1079 -17.52 8.42 -77.83
C ALA A 1079 -18.95 8.22 -78.37
N LYS A 1080 -19.16 8.27 -79.70
CA LYS A 1080 -20.48 8.10 -80.32
C LYS A 1080 -20.97 6.64 -80.25
N PRO A 1081 -22.24 6.38 -79.89
CA PRO A 1081 -22.80 5.03 -79.97
C PRO A 1081 -22.86 4.56 -81.43
N SER A 1082 -22.52 3.29 -81.70
CA SER A 1082 -22.62 2.73 -83.05
C SER A 1082 -24.08 2.69 -83.53
N LYS A 1083 -24.28 2.74 -84.85
CA LYS A 1083 -25.60 2.79 -85.50
C LYS A 1083 -26.34 1.44 -85.58
N ASP A 1084 -25.93 0.42 -84.82
CA ASP A 1084 -26.54 -0.90 -84.87
C ASP A 1084 -27.71 -1.01 -83.86
N PRO A 1085 -28.97 -1.27 -84.29
CA PRO A 1085 -30.13 -1.26 -83.40
C PRO A 1085 -30.17 -2.37 -82.34
N TYR A 1086 -29.35 -3.43 -82.46
CA TYR A 1086 -29.49 -4.65 -81.65
C TYR A 1086 -28.43 -4.86 -80.54
N GLU A 1087 -27.35 -4.08 -80.47
CA GLU A 1087 -26.45 -4.09 -79.29
C GLU A 1087 -26.93 -3.12 -78.21
N ARG A 1088 -27.76 -3.60 -77.28
CA ARG A 1088 -28.31 -2.81 -76.16
C ARG A 1088 -27.87 -3.24 -74.76
N ILE A 1089 -26.76 -3.99 -74.65
CA ILE A 1089 -26.20 -4.47 -73.37
C ILE A 1089 -24.69 -4.16 -73.30
N SER A 1090 -24.29 -3.38 -72.30
CA SER A 1090 -22.92 -3.30 -71.76
C SER A 1090 -21.77 -3.07 -72.77
N ARG A 1091 -21.65 -1.86 -73.33
CA ARG A 1091 -20.39 -1.42 -73.97
C ARG A 1091 -19.48 -0.76 -72.95
N LYS A 1092 -18.60 -1.55 -72.31
CA LYS A 1092 -17.48 -1.04 -71.53
C LYS A 1092 -16.64 -0.10 -72.40
N VAL A 1093 -16.56 1.18 -72.03
CA VAL A 1093 -15.76 2.19 -72.73
C VAL A 1093 -14.29 1.76 -72.76
N ASP A 1094 -13.67 1.75 -73.94
CA ASP A 1094 -12.25 1.41 -74.10
C ASP A 1094 -11.36 2.61 -73.72
N TYR A 1095 -11.18 2.81 -72.42
CA TYR A 1095 -10.31 3.85 -71.86
C TYR A 1095 -8.89 3.82 -72.47
N GLY A 1096 -8.38 2.65 -72.85
CA GLY A 1096 -7.07 2.48 -73.48
C GLY A 1096 -6.96 3.14 -74.87
N LYS A 1097 -8.08 3.37 -75.57
CA LYS A 1097 -8.12 4.18 -76.82
C LYS A 1097 -8.29 5.67 -76.52
N ILE A 1098 -9.16 6.03 -75.59
CA ILE A 1098 -9.41 7.43 -75.24
C ILE A 1098 -8.17 8.09 -74.64
N SER A 1099 -7.49 7.43 -73.69
CA SER A 1099 -6.25 7.94 -73.10
C SER A 1099 -5.14 8.14 -74.11
N LYS A 1100 -5.05 7.33 -75.19
CA LYS A 1100 -4.08 7.54 -76.29
C LYS A 1100 -4.35 8.83 -77.04
N VAL A 1101 -5.59 9.03 -77.50
CA VAL A 1101 -5.98 10.26 -78.23
C VAL A 1101 -5.81 11.48 -77.31
N PHE A 1102 -6.19 11.36 -76.05
CA PHE A 1102 -6.04 12.44 -75.08
C PHE A 1102 -4.58 12.80 -74.79
N ALA A 1103 -3.69 11.81 -74.64
CA ALA A 1103 -2.25 12.02 -74.49
C ALA A 1103 -1.63 12.67 -75.73
N GLN A 1104 -2.04 12.28 -76.93
CA GLN A 1104 -1.62 12.91 -78.19
C GLN A 1104 -1.97 14.40 -78.24
N VAL A 1105 -3.20 14.76 -77.88
CA VAL A 1105 -3.63 16.17 -77.90
C VAL A 1105 -2.95 16.98 -76.78
N LEU A 1106 -2.79 16.41 -75.58
CA LEU A 1106 -2.04 17.06 -74.49
C LEU A 1106 -0.55 17.26 -74.80
N LYS A 1107 0.06 16.35 -75.56
CA LYS A 1107 1.45 16.46 -76.05
C LYS A 1107 1.62 17.57 -77.10
N ILE A 1108 0.58 17.89 -77.88
CA ILE A 1108 0.61 18.98 -78.88
C ILE A 1108 0.64 20.36 -78.20
N ILE A 1109 0.03 20.51 -77.02
CA ILE A 1109 -0.01 21.76 -76.24
C ILE A 1109 1.11 21.84 -75.18
N GLU A 1110 2.18 21.06 -75.34
CA GLU A 1110 3.36 20.97 -74.46
C GLU A 1110 3.09 20.64 -72.97
N ASN A 1111 1.86 20.25 -72.61
CA ASN A 1111 1.48 19.84 -71.25
C ASN A 1111 1.06 18.36 -71.23
N PRO A 1112 2.02 17.41 -71.39
CA PRO A 1112 1.72 16.00 -71.62
C PRO A 1112 0.97 15.36 -70.46
N LEU A 1113 0.19 14.32 -70.79
CA LEU A 1113 -0.50 13.48 -69.82
C LEU A 1113 0.54 12.73 -68.97
N VAL A 1114 0.41 12.82 -67.65
CA VAL A 1114 1.22 12.05 -66.69
C VAL A 1114 0.32 11.04 -66.00
N ILE A 1115 0.81 9.80 -65.88
CA ILE A 1115 0.10 8.67 -65.28
C ILE A 1115 0.91 8.21 -64.07
N LEU A 1116 0.38 8.47 -62.88
CA LEU A 1116 0.99 8.15 -61.59
C LEU A 1116 0.39 6.84 -61.08
N TYR A 1117 1.24 5.88 -60.70
CA TYR A 1117 0.83 4.58 -60.16
C TYR A 1117 1.80 4.12 -59.07
N PHE A 1118 1.41 3.10 -58.30
CA PHE A 1118 2.26 2.51 -57.25
C PHE A 1118 2.54 1.04 -57.58
N GLY A 1119 3.77 0.74 -58.01
CA GLY A 1119 4.31 -0.61 -58.20
C GLY A 1119 3.43 -1.54 -59.03
N LYS A 1120 2.90 -2.58 -58.37
CA LYS A 1120 2.05 -3.61 -59.00
C LYS A 1120 0.74 -3.07 -59.61
N ASN A 1121 0.37 -1.81 -59.35
CA ASN A 1121 -0.84 -1.17 -59.86
C ASN A 1121 -0.67 -0.51 -61.25
N ARG A 1122 0.43 -0.78 -61.97
CA ARG A 1122 0.66 -0.24 -63.31
C ARG A 1122 -0.52 -0.54 -64.27
N PRO A 1123 -1.07 0.45 -64.99
CA PRO A 1123 -2.13 0.21 -65.96
C PRO A 1123 -1.70 -0.74 -67.07
N THR A 1124 -2.61 -1.65 -67.47
CA THR A 1124 -2.34 -2.69 -68.48
C THR A 1124 -2.41 -2.20 -69.93
N PHE A 1125 -2.82 -0.95 -70.17
CA PHE A 1125 -2.89 -0.37 -71.52
C PHE A 1125 -1.59 0.37 -71.89
N SER A 1126 -1.14 0.22 -73.14
CA SER A 1126 -0.02 0.99 -73.69
C SER A 1126 -0.49 2.38 -74.14
N CYS A 1127 0.23 3.44 -73.76
CA CYS A 1127 -0.04 4.82 -74.19
C CYS A 1127 1.28 5.58 -74.47
N PRO A 1128 1.82 5.55 -75.71
CA PRO A 1128 3.18 6.02 -75.99
C PRO A 1128 3.38 7.54 -75.87
N ASP A 1129 2.31 8.32 -75.84
CA ASP A 1129 2.35 9.78 -75.74
C ASP A 1129 2.16 10.31 -74.30
N ALA A 1130 2.07 9.41 -73.30
CA ALA A 1130 1.93 9.74 -71.88
C ALA A 1130 3.19 9.38 -71.08
N ILE A 1131 3.50 10.16 -70.04
CA ILE A 1131 4.61 9.91 -69.11
C ILE A 1131 4.11 9.00 -67.99
N PHE A 1132 4.67 7.79 -67.89
CA PHE A 1132 4.35 6.83 -66.81
C PHE A 1132 5.34 6.98 -65.66
N ILE A 1133 4.83 7.21 -64.45
CA ILE A 1133 5.63 7.47 -63.26
C ILE A 1133 5.21 6.51 -62.14
N ASP A 1134 6.14 5.65 -61.70
CA ASP A 1134 5.95 4.75 -60.56
C ASP A 1134 6.35 5.45 -59.26
N MET A 1135 5.35 5.89 -58.51
CA MET A 1135 5.52 6.58 -57.23
C MET A 1135 6.10 5.69 -56.13
N GLU A 1136 6.10 4.37 -56.28
CA GLU A 1136 6.76 3.46 -55.33
C GLU A 1136 8.29 3.56 -55.45
N LEU A 1137 8.80 3.54 -56.69
CA LEU A 1137 10.24 3.52 -57.03
C LEU A 1137 10.97 4.86 -56.86
N ILE A 1138 10.23 5.97 -56.83
CA ILE A 1138 10.79 7.33 -56.67
C ILE A 1138 11.23 7.56 -55.22
N LEU A 1139 12.48 7.96 -55.01
CA LEU A 1139 13.04 8.17 -53.67
C LEU A 1139 13.02 9.66 -53.27
N CYS A 1140 13.21 10.58 -54.22
CA CYS A 1140 13.23 12.02 -53.97
C CYS A 1140 12.45 12.82 -55.04
N ARG A 1141 12.36 14.16 -54.90
CA ARG A 1141 11.59 14.99 -55.85
C ARG A 1141 12.31 15.13 -57.18
N GLU A 1142 13.63 15.08 -57.12
CA GLU A 1142 14.57 15.29 -58.20
C GLU A 1142 14.40 14.19 -59.25
N ASP A 1143 14.17 12.94 -58.82
CA ASP A 1143 13.78 11.82 -59.69
C ASP A 1143 12.58 12.17 -60.60
N ILE A 1144 11.53 12.82 -60.05
CA ILE A 1144 10.35 13.24 -60.84
C ILE A 1144 10.70 14.39 -61.77
N LEU A 1145 11.46 15.39 -61.29
CA LEU A 1145 11.86 16.54 -62.09
C LEU A 1145 12.72 16.10 -63.28
N ASP A 1146 13.64 15.17 -63.07
CA ASP A 1146 14.45 14.55 -64.12
C ASP A 1146 13.56 13.78 -65.10
N ILE A 1147 12.68 12.88 -64.63
CA ILE A 1147 11.73 12.15 -65.50
C ILE A 1147 10.89 13.10 -66.37
N LEU A 1148 10.41 14.22 -65.81
CA LEU A 1148 9.62 15.22 -66.53
C LEU A 1148 10.45 16.06 -67.52
N ASN A 1149 11.78 16.06 -67.40
CA ASN A 1149 12.71 16.88 -68.19
C ASN A 1149 13.60 16.08 -69.17
N ILE A 1150 13.49 14.74 -69.24
CA ILE A 1150 14.24 13.91 -70.21
C ILE A 1150 13.84 14.25 -71.66
N LYS A 1151 14.57 15.19 -72.23
CA LYS A 1151 14.75 15.37 -73.69
C LYS A 1151 16.12 15.94 -74.08
N ARG A 1152 17.08 16.03 -73.16
CA ARG A 1152 18.45 16.50 -73.43
C ARG A 1152 19.51 15.67 -72.70
N ARG A 1153 20.50 15.21 -73.49
CA ARG A 1153 21.83 14.63 -73.16
C ARG A 1153 21.92 13.10 -72.98
N GLN A 1154 22.81 12.51 -73.79
CA GLN A 1154 23.35 11.15 -73.71
C GLN A 1154 24.83 11.23 -73.27
N CYS A 1155 25.36 10.25 -72.52
CA CYS A 1155 26.78 9.83 -72.50
C CYS A 1155 26.93 8.53 -71.68
N VAL A 1156 27.44 7.41 -72.25
CA VAL A 1156 28.86 6.94 -72.30
C VAL A 1156 29.33 6.20 -71.02
N ARG A 1157 29.93 5.00 -71.20
CA ARG A 1157 30.35 4.04 -70.15
C ARG A 1157 31.87 3.87 -70.06
N GLN A 1158 32.37 3.63 -68.84
CA GLN A 1158 33.54 2.81 -68.44
C GLN A 1158 33.50 2.76 -66.88
N GLY A 1159 33.86 1.72 -66.13
CA GLY A 1159 34.24 0.32 -66.40
C GLY A 1159 34.97 -0.24 -65.15
N ALA A 1160 34.54 -1.38 -64.57
CA ALA A 1160 35.17 -1.95 -63.36
C ALA A 1160 35.14 -3.51 -63.36
N VAL A 1161 36.11 -4.11 -62.65
CA VAL A 1161 36.51 -5.54 -62.73
C VAL A 1161 35.88 -6.39 -61.61
N ILE A 1162 35.84 -7.71 -61.81
CA ILE A 1162 35.22 -8.72 -60.94
C ILE A 1162 36.30 -9.62 -60.29
N GLU A 1163 36.15 -9.89 -58.99
CA GLU A 1163 36.57 -11.12 -58.30
C GLU A 1163 35.38 -11.53 -57.40
N SER A 1164 34.57 -12.57 -57.66
CA SER A 1164 34.81 -14.03 -57.74
C SER A 1164 34.84 -14.73 -56.38
N GLY A 1165 33.78 -15.47 -56.06
CA GLY A 1165 33.63 -16.27 -54.84
C GLY A 1165 32.28 -17.01 -54.85
N THR A 1166 32.22 -18.14 -55.56
CA THR A 1166 31.00 -18.93 -55.82
C THR A 1166 31.01 -20.31 -55.18
N GLU A 1167 29.85 -20.73 -54.67
CA GLU A 1167 29.31 -22.10 -54.60
C GLU A 1167 27.87 -21.94 -54.05
N GLY A 1168 26.77 -22.57 -54.47
CA GLY A 1168 26.39 -23.61 -55.45
C GLY A 1168 25.00 -24.11 -54.98
N ILE A 1169 23.95 -24.45 -55.76
CA ILE A 1169 23.84 -25.29 -56.96
C ILE A 1169 22.36 -25.27 -57.47
N SER A 1170 22.12 -25.23 -58.80
CA SER A 1170 20.88 -25.63 -59.56
C SER A 1170 19.52 -24.96 -59.22
N ASP A 1171 18.48 -24.80 -60.06
CA ASP A 1171 18.12 -25.02 -61.49
C ASP A 1171 16.71 -24.37 -61.69
N LYS A 1172 16.10 -24.07 -62.85
CA LYS A 1172 16.46 -24.00 -64.29
C LYS A 1172 15.36 -23.19 -65.05
N ASN A 1173 15.72 -22.55 -66.18
CA ASN A 1173 14.86 -22.19 -67.35
C ASN A 1173 13.68 -21.18 -67.16
N VAL A 1174 13.31 -20.26 -68.07
CA VAL A 1174 13.82 -19.56 -69.30
C VAL A 1174 12.65 -18.68 -69.84
N PRO A 1175 12.78 -17.60 -70.67
CA PRO A 1175 13.87 -16.66 -70.97
C PRO A 1175 13.53 -15.16 -70.72
N SER A 1176 14.51 -14.31 -70.99
CA SER A 1176 14.53 -12.84 -70.91
C SER A 1176 13.95 -12.09 -72.13
N CYS A 1177 13.57 -10.81 -71.91
CA CYS A 1177 13.81 -9.73 -72.86
C CYS A 1177 13.98 -8.35 -72.19
N ASN A 1178 15.22 -7.86 -72.18
CA ASN A 1178 15.67 -6.46 -72.09
C ASN A 1178 15.12 -5.53 -70.99
N ILE A 1179 15.73 -5.66 -69.80
CA ILE A 1179 16.02 -4.53 -68.89
C ILE A 1179 16.97 -3.54 -69.59
N GLY A 1180 16.87 -2.22 -69.36
CA GLY A 1180 17.74 -1.27 -70.07
C GLY A 1180 17.95 0.17 -69.60
N SER A 1181 17.26 0.69 -68.56
CA SER A 1181 17.62 2.01 -67.96
C SER A 1181 16.88 2.29 -66.65
N ILE A 1182 17.28 1.63 -65.56
CA ILE A 1182 17.04 2.16 -64.21
C ILE A 1182 18.31 2.92 -63.83
N VAL A 1183 18.16 4.20 -63.50
CA VAL A 1183 19.20 4.96 -62.79
C VAL A 1183 19.34 4.31 -61.42
N GLN A 1184 20.45 3.62 -61.16
CA GLN A 1184 20.81 3.28 -59.79
C GLN A 1184 21.25 4.56 -59.10
N CYS A 1185 20.35 5.21 -58.36
CA CYS A 1185 20.77 6.20 -57.37
C CYS A 1185 21.70 5.50 -56.36
N SER A 1186 22.82 6.16 -56.09
CA SER A 1186 23.84 5.72 -55.15
C SER A 1186 23.24 5.47 -53.76
N GLN A 1187 23.68 4.40 -53.11
CA GLN A 1187 23.42 4.26 -51.67
C GLN A 1187 24.18 5.37 -50.92
N PRO A 1188 23.58 5.96 -49.86
CA PRO A 1188 24.26 6.97 -49.07
C PRO A 1188 25.36 6.33 -48.23
N SER A 1189 26.60 6.49 -48.65
CA SER A 1189 27.77 6.28 -47.78
C SER A 1189 27.80 7.35 -46.69
N SER A 1190 28.08 6.94 -45.47
CA SER A 1190 28.08 7.82 -44.30
C SER A 1190 29.30 8.75 -44.26
N SER A 1191 29.21 9.94 -44.85
CA SER A 1191 30.12 11.06 -44.56
C SER A 1191 29.43 12.42 -44.70
N PHE A 1192 29.74 13.34 -43.78
CA PHE A 1192 28.93 14.54 -43.52
C PHE A 1192 29.32 15.77 -44.38
N SER A 1193 29.95 15.57 -45.54
CA SER A 1193 30.65 16.64 -46.29
C SER A 1193 29.99 17.10 -47.61
N GLU A 1194 29.05 16.35 -48.19
CA GLU A 1194 28.47 16.70 -49.51
C GLU A 1194 27.26 17.66 -49.44
N GLN A 1195 26.62 17.79 -48.28
CA GLN A 1195 25.41 18.63 -48.10
C GLN A 1195 25.64 20.13 -48.41
N LYS A 1196 26.88 20.63 -48.31
CA LYS A 1196 27.18 22.03 -48.68
C LYS A 1196 27.12 22.30 -50.18
N GLN A 1197 27.54 21.33 -50.99
CA GLN A 1197 27.61 21.48 -52.45
C GLN A 1197 26.26 21.16 -53.14
N PHE A 1198 25.39 20.43 -52.43
CA PHE A 1198 24.01 20.17 -52.85
C PHE A 1198 23.11 21.42 -52.75
N MET A 1199 23.29 22.24 -51.70
CA MET A 1199 22.42 23.40 -51.43
C MET A 1199 22.59 24.54 -52.45
N GLU A 1200 23.81 24.80 -52.94
CA GLU A 1200 24.03 25.80 -54.00
C GLU A 1200 23.38 25.37 -55.34
N ASN A 1201 23.27 24.06 -55.58
CA ASN A 1201 22.63 23.50 -56.77
C ASN A 1201 21.08 23.53 -56.73
N GLU A 1202 20.45 23.57 -55.55
CA GLU A 1202 18.99 23.77 -55.44
C GLU A 1202 18.58 25.20 -55.84
N HIS A 1203 19.37 26.21 -55.46
CA HIS A 1203 19.07 27.62 -55.72
C HIS A 1203 18.90 27.94 -57.21
N GLU A 1204 19.84 27.52 -58.09
CA GLU A 1204 19.71 27.76 -59.54
C GLU A 1204 18.45 27.09 -60.13
N ARG A 1205 18.09 25.89 -59.64
CA ARG A 1205 17.06 25.02 -60.24
C ARG A 1205 15.63 25.35 -59.79
N VAL A 1206 15.44 25.98 -58.63
CA VAL A 1206 14.12 26.47 -58.19
C VAL A 1206 13.69 27.69 -59.02
N SER A 1207 14.63 28.52 -59.48
CA SER A 1207 14.37 29.57 -60.48
C SER A 1207 13.88 29.01 -61.82
N ASP A 1208 14.47 27.92 -62.30
CA ASP A 1208 14.04 27.23 -63.54
C ASP A 1208 12.60 26.69 -63.44
N LEU A 1209 12.15 26.27 -62.25
CA LEU A 1209 10.77 25.85 -62.00
C LEU A 1209 9.76 26.99 -62.17
N GLN A 1210 10.05 28.19 -61.65
CA GLN A 1210 9.19 29.37 -61.87
C GLN A 1210 9.19 29.82 -63.35
N GLY A 1211 10.35 29.79 -64.01
CA GLY A 1211 10.48 30.12 -65.43
C GLY A 1211 9.68 29.17 -66.34
N SER A 1212 9.80 27.87 -66.10
CA SER A 1212 9.11 26.82 -66.88
C SER A 1212 7.58 26.93 -66.80
N TYR A 1213 7.05 27.28 -65.63
CA TYR A 1213 5.61 27.45 -65.42
C TYR A 1213 5.02 28.66 -66.16
N MET A 1214 5.75 29.77 -66.19
CA MET A 1214 5.34 31.01 -66.88
C MET A 1214 5.27 30.85 -68.41
N ILE A 1215 6.05 29.92 -68.99
CA ILE A 1215 6.05 29.62 -70.43
C ILE A 1215 4.81 28.83 -70.84
N ILE A 1216 4.44 27.79 -70.08
CA ILE A 1216 3.36 26.85 -70.44
C ILE A 1216 1.99 27.55 -70.56
N TRP A 1217 1.71 28.54 -69.71
CA TRP A 1217 0.42 29.24 -69.78
C TRP A 1217 0.29 30.22 -70.95
N ARG A 1218 1.38 30.76 -71.51
CA ARG A 1218 1.30 31.58 -72.74
C ARG A 1218 0.83 30.75 -73.95
N GLY A 1219 1.29 29.50 -74.06
CA GLY A 1219 0.90 28.60 -75.15
C GLY A 1219 -0.60 28.28 -75.19
N PHE A 1220 -1.27 28.27 -74.04
CA PHE A 1220 -2.73 28.10 -73.96
C PHE A 1220 -3.52 29.30 -74.53
N ASP A 1221 -3.02 30.52 -74.32
CA ASP A 1221 -3.68 31.73 -74.81
C ASP A 1221 -3.43 31.91 -76.32
N GLU A 1222 -2.24 31.53 -76.81
CA GLU A 1222 -1.89 31.51 -78.24
C GLU A 1222 -2.76 30.52 -79.05
N PHE A 1223 -3.02 29.32 -78.53
CA PHE A 1223 -3.87 28.31 -79.19
C PHE A 1223 -5.35 28.72 -79.34
N SER A 1224 -5.79 29.79 -78.68
CA SER A 1224 -7.19 30.27 -78.71
C SER A 1224 -7.51 31.23 -79.88
N MET A 1225 -6.47 31.73 -80.58
CA MET A 1225 -6.56 32.84 -81.53
C MET A 1225 -6.85 32.38 -82.97
N ASN A 1226 -7.74 33.10 -83.66
CA ASN A 1226 -8.09 32.83 -85.06
C ASN A 1226 -7.07 33.50 -86.01
N PRO A 1227 -6.53 32.83 -87.06
CA PRO A 1227 -5.37 33.33 -87.83
C PRO A 1227 -5.45 34.77 -88.39
N PRO A 1228 -6.62 35.28 -88.85
CA PRO A 1228 -6.71 36.67 -89.35
C PRO A 1228 -6.50 37.75 -88.28
N ALA A 1229 -6.65 37.41 -86.99
CA ALA A 1229 -6.55 38.37 -85.89
C ALA A 1229 -5.10 38.74 -85.54
N LEU A 1230 -4.15 37.80 -85.67
CA LEU A 1230 -2.73 38.08 -85.43
C LEU A 1230 -2.20 39.18 -86.36
N LYS A 1231 -2.58 39.16 -87.65
CA LYS A 1231 -2.18 40.17 -88.64
C LYS A 1231 -2.61 41.61 -88.33
N ARG A 1232 -3.58 41.83 -87.44
CA ARG A 1232 -4.04 43.18 -87.06
C ARG A 1232 -3.46 43.70 -85.74
N LYS A 1233 -2.79 42.86 -84.95
CA LYS A 1233 -2.20 43.27 -83.66
C LYS A 1233 -0.69 43.50 -83.74
N ALA A 1234 0.00 42.89 -84.71
CA ALA A 1234 1.45 42.98 -84.90
C ALA A 1234 1.93 44.28 -85.59
N SER A 1235 1.06 45.26 -85.84
CA SER A 1235 1.41 46.50 -86.55
C SER A 1235 1.61 47.72 -85.64
N SER A 1236 1.85 47.53 -84.33
CA SER A 1236 1.95 48.63 -83.36
C SER A 1236 3.06 48.49 -82.29
N SER A 1237 3.94 47.49 -82.37
CA SER A 1237 5.06 47.29 -81.43
C SER A 1237 6.28 46.72 -82.14
N SER A 1238 7.46 47.32 -81.93
CA SER A 1238 8.70 46.98 -82.66
C SER A 1238 9.46 45.78 -82.10
N GLU A 1239 9.06 45.24 -80.94
CA GLU A 1239 9.74 44.11 -80.28
C GLU A 1239 9.26 42.73 -80.76
N ASP A 1240 8.14 42.64 -81.50
CA ASP A 1240 7.54 41.37 -81.93
C ASP A 1240 8.25 40.67 -83.12
N SER A 1241 9.22 41.32 -83.77
CA SER A 1241 9.77 40.85 -85.05
C SER A 1241 10.62 39.57 -84.98
N SER A 1242 11.31 39.32 -83.86
CA SER A 1242 12.09 38.08 -83.63
C SER A 1242 11.21 36.90 -83.19
N PHE A 1243 10.15 37.18 -82.44
CA PHE A 1243 9.19 36.16 -82.02
C PHE A 1243 8.34 35.66 -83.19
N VAL A 1244 7.95 36.55 -84.12
CA VAL A 1244 7.22 36.15 -85.34
C VAL A 1244 8.04 35.20 -86.20
N THR A 1245 9.34 35.41 -86.35
CA THR A 1245 10.20 34.51 -87.16
C THR A 1245 10.31 33.11 -86.54
N GLN A 1246 10.39 33.03 -85.21
CA GLN A 1246 10.46 31.75 -84.50
C GLN A 1246 9.11 31.01 -84.48
N ALA A 1247 8.00 31.75 -84.37
CA ALA A 1247 6.65 31.22 -84.49
C ALA A 1247 6.33 30.74 -85.93
N GLU A 1248 6.75 31.49 -86.96
CA GLU A 1248 6.59 31.08 -88.36
C GLU A 1248 7.40 29.82 -88.70
N PHE A 1249 8.60 29.66 -88.13
CA PHE A 1249 9.39 28.43 -88.25
C PHE A 1249 8.65 27.22 -87.64
N MET A 1250 8.18 27.36 -86.40
CA MET A 1250 7.42 26.31 -85.68
C MET A 1250 6.10 25.97 -86.40
N LEU A 1251 5.36 26.97 -86.92
CA LEU A 1251 4.11 26.75 -87.65
C LEU A 1251 4.35 26.14 -89.05
N GLY A 1252 5.51 26.42 -89.66
CA GLY A 1252 5.98 25.78 -90.88
C GLY A 1252 6.28 24.29 -90.68
N GLU A 1253 6.99 23.96 -89.59
CA GLU A 1253 7.28 22.57 -89.23
C GLU A 1253 5.99 21.79 -88.88
N LEU A 1254 5.04 22.42 -88.18
CA LEU A 1254 3.72 21.84 -87.91
C LEU A 1254 2.91 21.59 -89.19
N LYS A 1255 2.97 22.48 -90.19
CA LYS A 1255 2.31 22.26 -91.49
C LYS A 1255 2.97 21.14 -92.29
N GLN A 1256 4.28 20.96 -92.23
CA GLN A 1256 4.94 19.80 -92.83
C GLN A 1256 4.53 18.49 -92.16
N ARG A 1257 4.41 18.47 -90.81
CA ARG A 1257 3.98 17.28 -90.05
C ARG A 1257 2.47 16.99 -90.10
N LEU A 1258 1.67 17.85 -90.73
CA LEU A 1258 0.22 17.66 -90.96
C LEU A 1258 -0.10 17.31 -92.43
N ALA A 1259 0.90 17.31 -93.31
CA ALA A 1259 0.77 16.95 -94.73
C ALA A 1259 1.39 15.58 -95.08
N ALA A 1260 1.85 14.84 -94.07
CA ALA A 1260 2.34 13.46 -94.11
C ALA A 1260 1.62 12.64 -93.05
#